data_AF-A0ABD6AV08-F1
#
_entry.id   AF-A0ABD6AV08-F1
#
_cell.length_a   1.000
_cell.length_b   1.000
_cell.length_c   1.000
_cell.angle_alpha   90.00
_cell.angle_beta   90.00
_cell.angle_gamma   90.00
#
_symmetry.space_group_name_H-M   'P 1'
#
loop_
_entity.id
_entity.type
_entity.pdbx_description
1 polymer ?
#
loop_
_entity_poly.entity_id
_entity_poly.type
_entity_poly.pdbx_seq_one_letter_code
_entity_poly.pdbx_strand_id
1 'polypeptide(L)'
;MSEGFNESGGLLGELQSEERQYDALCQLESASVDSDDVCRFSRELVNIASGSNALTRLKAKNLLTEWAQECPRAVGAGVVDTPRTLLRSLDEEGPEVRAPLAHALGSTGDLEALEALDDRYETEVDSVKVAIERGFEAGVESILTELSSGETADDSDVAEALLFLARYQPAFLVQRERDMFDLLEGPNGELVGDAFVRILRTSARDDLSISTLTEAVDIDEGATEERTSAAVNAFDTLLRTGVEGDTVRQAATRYLEWLESDDESTRRRGLKFSGAAAVHRPTLLSDSIDEIAELAVDGALTKQAQEVVRVYASSTSTSTEEYLQSLLRATGGEPALLWLSETLDVLKYRSQNEWLALTTGTLGQSLLTGLRRAAVEGRTVPVFWPSFRPRTTVACAVSVLFEGVADGTDTALYTKGTSTQWGGKGDVREEYERYGVEVPEPLRNGSEQKVIPLDEILPHSYVSQGEQKCMGGPPGPSTLVLVSSADELNPIEGAGPTLFNFHSRVTEEDEDVVDDITSASDELVCPMYSLYTKHQYDGNRVPQYCPPDVPSAGVLPDTRTVRDVIDESSEESEQRSEFPLEGDRDLSSLGTGREVRIEAVDAGPIEEHLNEGYEAATDLLDFGAEHAGWRSFSYLQRFERLPVLADEYDRWVLDKRRKSKRGQRSWTMDEFVTEFDEFKRGVDMLARAGTSDVHEQLEYLLRALEQRNTLYEAVCERVSDAEKERRSIAVYTPTPAWRRVLEERLVSDREVREDAFRPGRIQIVDRDSVRFISDCDELLVVGPQRSQQAGFLLHPAPDEVTVLTYSGRWRGMIDRRLRRFVDKVNRAFQATESQPIPYPDVNVYGVGSEDDSGSFEPADSEPEQARATQESFAASLDELRMDTEYAHDEDRYDDYEQQSFRIDTSEGVLYRDSGSTLLVEEKVAHSRGVDTTYKWVSPSELATGSTILVIDDGLWYQLWDEWLDDQYDDFEGGKVTDQLRVWYDTLRDIVREVERDFEAEEIDHEDSLEYIVWAVKDAGVERGENRIRHWFESVLAADDALDLARDPSLTMGPRDVRDIQLVGSAFDRPELTGERGALVDKGLRQIRGAHISQGREIRSSVAKDLARGGPEAERLLSQSSRHEVKSIEDVTDLDD
;
A
#
# COMPACT_ATOMS: atom_id res chain seq x y z
N MET A 1 75.51 -41.78 10.59
CA MET A 1 75.40 -40.52 11.35
C MET A 1 74.05 -40.52 12.08
N SER A 2 73.89 -41.41 13.07
CA SER A 2 72.67 -41.55 13.89
C SER A 2 72.95 -42.19 15.25
N GLU A 3 74.13 -41.96 15.84
CA GLU A 3 74.44 -42.40 17.23
C GLU A 3 74.47 -41.24 18.24
N GLY A 4 74.33 -39.97 17.81
CA GLY A 4 74.34 -38.81 18.71
C GLY A 4 73.04 -38.58 19.50
N PHE A 5 71.89 -39.11 19.06
CA PHE A 5 70.59 -38.80 19.67
C PHE A 5 70.30 -39.52 21.01
N ASN A 6 71.16 -40.44 21.45
CA ASN A 6 70.92 -41.26 22.65
C ASN A 6 71.74 -40.80 23.88
N GLU A 7 72.78 -39.98 23.69
CA GLU A 7 73.61 -39.48 24.80
C GLU A 7 72.92 -38.31 25.53
N SER A 8 72.27 -37.38 24.82
CA SER A 8 71.58 -36.23 25.42
C SER A 8 70.42 -36.64 26.33
N GLY A 9 69.61 -37.62 25.90
CA GLY A 9 68.51 -38.16 26.71
C GLY A 9 68.99 -38.93 27.96
N GLY A 10 70.15 -39.59 27.86
CA GLY A 10 70.79 -40.25 29.00
C GLY A 10 71.26 -39.24 30.05
N LEU A 11 71.94 -38.17 29.62
CA LEU A 11 72.41 -37.10 30.50
C LEU A 11 71.27 -36.37 31.21
N LEU A 12 70.14 -36.14 30.53
CA LEU A 12 68.97 -35.50 31.14
C LEU A 12 68.40 -36.34 32.29
N GLY A 13 68.29 -37.65 32.08
CA GLY A 13 67.88 -38.59 33.12
C GLY A 13 68.86 -38.68 34.30
N GLU A 14 70.17 -38.52 34.05
CA GLU A 14 71.17 -38.48 35.11
C GLU A 14 71.17 -37.17 35.90
N LEU A 15 70.83 -36.03 35.27
CA LEU A 15 70.63 -34.74 35.94
C LEU A 15 69.43 -34.75 36.90
N GLN A 16 68.39 -35.55 36.61
CA GLN A 16 67.25 -35.74 37.51
C GLN A 16 67.55 -36.63 38.72
N SER A 17 68.68 -37.35 38.73
CA SER A 17 69.08 -38.25 39.82
C SER A 17 70.04 -37.56 40.80
N GLU A 18 69.59 -37.25 42.03
CA GLU A 18 70.41 -36.58 43.08
C GLU A 18 71.80 -37.21 43.28
N GLU A 19 71.93 -38.53 43.12
CA GLU A 19 73.20 -39.26 43.29
C GLU A 19 74.18 -39.07 42.13
N ARG A 20 73.71 -38.74 40.92
CA ARG A 20 74.51 -38.63 39.70
C ARG A 20 74.63 -37.20 39.15
N GLN A 21 73.90 -36.23 39.70
CA GLN A 21 73.85 -34.87 39.16
C GLN A 21 75.23 -34.25 38.97
N TYR A 22 76.14 -34.42 39.93
CA TYR A 22 77.48 -33.81 39.83
C TYR A 22 78.30 -34.36 38.66
N ASP A 23 78.27 -35.69 38.46
CA ASP A 23 78.99 -36.35 37.38
C ASP A 23 78.36 -36.00 36.02
N ALA A 24 77.03 -35.94 35.97
CA ALA A 24 76.29 -35.50 34.79
C ALA A 24 76.61 -34.05 34.42
N LEU A 25 76.67 -33.13 35.40
CA LEU A 25 77.09 -31.74 35.19
C LEU A 25 78.53 -31.63 34.66
N CYS A 26 79.46 -32.44 35.18
CA CYS A 26 80.84 -32.46 34.67
C CYS A 26 80.93 -32.97 33.22
N GLN A 27 80.10 -33.97 32.89
CA GLN A 27 79.99 -34.46 31.52
C GLN A 27 79.37 -33.41 30.59
N LEU A 28 78.34 -32.70 31.06
CA LEU A 28 77.67 -31.62 30.34
C LEU A 28 78.63 -30.46 30.00
N GLU A 29 79.47 -30.04 30.96
CA GLU A 29 80.48 -28.99 30.76
C GLU A 29 81.54 -29.38 29.71
N SER A 30 81.80 -30.67 29.55
CA SER A 30 82.77 -31.18 28.58
C SER A 30 82.15 -31.48 27.21
N ALA A 31 80.82 -31.46 27.11
CA ALA A 31 80.08 -31.85 25.92
C ALA A 31 79.85 -30.65 24.99
N SER A 32 79.93 -30.88 23.68
CA SER A 32 79.48 -29.91 22.69
C SER A 32 77.97 -30.06 22.54
N VAL A 33 77.22 -29.20 23.23
CA VAL A 33 75.75 -29.22 23.26
C VAL A 33 75.21 -28.25 22.20
N ASP A 34 74.22 -28.67 21.42
CA ASP A 34 73.54 -27.76 20.49
C ASP A 34 72.46 -26.92 21.19
N SER A 35 71.88 -25.96 20.48
CA SER A 35 70.89 -25.02 21.04
C SER A 35 69.64 -25.72 21.59
N ASP A 36 69.18 -26.80 20.96
CA ASP A 36 67.96 -27.51 21.37
C ASP A 36 68.20 -28.30 22.67
N ASP A 37 69.37 -28.90 22.79
CA ASP A 37 69.79 -29.59 24.00
C ASP A 37 70.08 -28.58 25.14
N VAL A 38 70.70 -27.42 24.86
CA VAL A 38 70.85 -26.32 25.86
C VAL A 38 69.50 -25.87 26.40
N CYS A 39 68.49 -25.70 25.54
CA CYS A 39 67.13 -25.37 25.96
C CYS A 39 66.55 -26.45 26.89
N ARG A 40 66.63 -27.73 26.51
CA ARG A 40 66.12 -28.84 27.33
C ARG A 40 66.85 -28.98 28.67
N PHE A 41 68.16 -28.81 28.70
CA PHE A 41 68.96 -28.96 29.93
C PHE A 41 68.78 -27.77 30.87
N SER A 42 68.63 -26.55 30.36
CA SER A 42 68.49 -25.33 31.17
C SER A 42 67.37 -25.42 32.21
N ARG A 43 66.23 -26.04 31.87
CA ARG A 43 65.13 -26.28 32.82
C ARG A 43 65.58 -27.09 34.04
N GLU A 44 66.27 -28.20 33.82
CA GLU A 44 66.74 -29.06 34.91
C GLU A 44 67.91 -28.42 35.67
N LEU A 45 68.76 -27.68 34.99
CA LEU A 45 69.83 -26.93 35.65
C LEU A 45 69.28 -25.89 36.63
N VAL A 46 68.14 -25.25 36.34
CA VAL A 46 67.47 -24.32 37.26
C VAL A 46 66.94 -25.03 38.51
N ASN A 47 66.36 -26.21 38.34
CA ASN A 47 65.93 -27.04 39.46
C ASN A 47 67.11 -27.42 40.35
N ILE A 48 68.22 -27.84 39.74
CA ILE A 48 69.45 -28.23 40.45
C ILE A 48 70.10 -27.01 41.14
N ALA A 49 70.11 -25.84 40.48
CA ALA A 49 70.62 -24.58 41.03
C ALA A 49 69.84 -24.12 42.28
N SER A 50 68.59 -24.53 42.41
CA SER A 50 67.72 -24.30 43.58
C SER A 50 67.77 -25.42 44.63
N GLY A 51 68.53 -26.50 44.38
CA GLY A 51 68.60 -27.68 45.25
C GLY A 51 69.30 -27.47 46.59
N SER A 52 69.39 -28.52 47.41
CA SER A 52 70.02 -28.43 48.75
C SER A 52 71.54 -28.65 48.73
N ASN A 53 72.08 -29.32 47.71
CA ASN A 53 73.49 -29.66 47.62
C ASN A 53 74.32 -28.49 47.05
N ALA A 54 75.24 -27.96 47.85
CA ALA A 54 76.02 -26.77 47.52
C ALA A 54 76.96 -26.95 46.31
N LEU A 55 77.53 -28.16 46.12
CA LEU A 55 78.52 -28.41 45.07
C LEU A 55 77.85 -28.53 43.70
N THR A 56 76.73 -29.25 43.63
CA THR A 56 75.92 -29.39 42.41
C THR A 56 75.24 -28.08 42.04
N ARG A 57 74.73 -27.32 43.03
CA ARG A 57 74.20 -25.96 42.81
C ARG A 57 75.21 -25.04 42.16
N LEU A 58 76.42 -24.94 42.73
CA LEU A 58 77.46 -24.05 42.20
C LEU A 58 77.85 -24.45 40.77
N LYS A 59 77.96 -25.75 40.51
CA LYS A 59 78.29 -26.27 39.17
C LYS A 59 77.19 -26.00 38.15
N ALA A 60 75.92 -26.24 38.52
CA ALA A 60 74.77 -25.93 37.68
C ALA A 60 74.63 -24.42 37.41
N LYS A 61 74.88 -23.57 38.42
CA LYS A 61 74.90 -22.11 38.26
C LYS A 61 76.00 -21.65 37.30
N ASN A 62 77.21 -22.18 37.42
CA ASN A 62 78.31 -21.85 36.51
C ASN A 62 77.99 -22.24 35.07
N LEU A 63 77.47 -23.46 34.85
CA LEU A 63 77.02 -23.95 33.54
C LEU A 63 75.91 -23.07 32.96
N LEU A 64 74.87 -22.78 33.74
CA LEU A 64 73.79 -21.88 33.33
C LEU A 64 74.31 -20.49 32.97
N THR A 65 75.27 -19.96 33.74
CA THR A 65 75.85 -18.64 33.50
C THR A 65 76.68 -18.62 32.22
N GLU A 66 77.50 -19.65 32.01
CA GLU A 66 78.32 -19.84 30.80
C GLU A 66 77.42 -19.97 29.57
N TRP A 67 76.43 -20.85 29.62
CA TRP A 67 75.48 -21.01 28.53
C TRP A 67 74.62 -19.78 28.30
N ALA A 68 74.25 -19.03 29.34
CA ALA A 68 73.50 -17.78 29.18
C ALA A 68 74.35 -16.69 28.49
N GLN A 69 75.68 -16.77 28.57
CA GLN A 69 76.58 -15.89 27.83
C GLN A 69 76.77 -16.35 26.37
N GLU A 70 76.83 -17.66 26.14
CA GLU A 70 77.10 -18.24 24.81
C GLU A 70 75.83 -18.36 23.94
N CYS A 71 74.72 -18.81 24.53
CA CYS A 71 73.45 -19.12 23.87
C CYS A 71 72.25 -18.58 24.69
N PRO A 72 72.15 -17.24 24.91
CA PRO A 72 71.15 -16.63 25.79
C PRO A 72 69.70 -17.01 25.46
N ARG A 73 69.31 -17.01 24.18
CA ARG A 73 67.95 -17.38 23.76
C ARG A 73 67.58 -18.82 24.12
N ALA A 74 68.48 -19.76 23.86
CA ALA A 74 68.28 -21.18 24.17
C ALA A 74 68.11 -21.40 25.67
N VAL A 75 68.95 -20.74 26.47
CA VAL A 75 68.83 -20.81 27.94
C VAL A 75 67.50 -20.23 28.38
N GLY A 76 67.17 -19.01 27.94
CA GLY A 76 65.92 -18.33 28.28
C GLY A 76 64.69 -19.16 27.95
N ALA A 77 64.59 -19.71 26.73
CA ALA A 77 63.47 -20.56 26.31
C ALA A 77 63.33 -21.82 27.19
N GLY A 78 64.46 -22.38 27.65
CA GLY A 78 64.46 -23.51 28.57
C GLY A 78 63.93 -23.20 29.98
N VAL A 79 63.92 -21.94 30.38
CA VAL A 79 63.54 -21.50 31.74
C VAL A 79 62.28 -20.62 31.78
N VAL A 80 61.67 -20.40 30.63
CA VAL A 80 60.53 -19.49 30.43
C VAL A 80 59.29 -19.85 31.26
N ASP A 81 59.06 -21.13 31.59
CA ASP A 81 57.92 -21.54 32.42
C ASP A 81 58.10 -21.21 33.92
N THR A 82 59.26 -20.68 34.32
CA THR A 82 59.58 -20.41 35.73
C THR A 82 60.35 -19.10 35.98
N PRO A 83 60.10 -17.97 35.26
CA PRO A 83 60.99 -16.82 35.27
C PRO A 83 61.07 -16.19 36.67
N ARG A 84 59.92 -16.01 37.32
CA ARG A 84 59.80 -15.46 38.68
C ARG A 84 60.47 -16.36 39.72
N THR A 85 60.37 -17.69 39.56
CA THR A 85 60.98 -18.66 40.48
C THR A 85 62.50 -18.66 40.33
N LEU A 86 62.99 -18.63 39.09
CA LEU A 86 64.41 -18.53 38.78
C LEU A 86 65.00 -17.23 39.34
N LEU A 87 64.42 -16.09 39.00
CA LEU A 87 64.89 -14.78 39.48
C LEU A 87 64.89 -14.71 41.01
N ARG A 88 63.86 -15.25 41.69
CA ARG A 88 63.82 -15.33 43.16
C ARG A 88 64.91 -16.22 43.73
N SER A 89 65.20 -17.36 43.11
CA SER A 89 66.28 -18.26 43.57
C SER A 89 67.68 -17.65 43.42
N LEU A 90 67.80 -16.66 42.53
CA LEU A 90 69.04 -15.97 42.23
C LEU A 90 69.24 -14.68 43.03
N ASP A 91 68.23 -14.20 43.77
CA ASP A 91 68.35 -13.02 44.67
C ASP A 91 69.45 -13.19 45.73
N GLU A 92 69.81 -14.44 46.04
CA GLU A 92 70.89 -14.78 46.96
C GLU A 92 72.28 -14.77 46.31
N GLU A 93 72.36 -14.55 45.00
CA GLU A 93 73.60 -14.66 44.20
C GLU A 93 74.22 -13.32 43.81
N GLY A 94 75.52 -13.38 43.53
CA GLY A 94 76.28 -12.24 43.04
C GLY A 94 75.80 -11.74 41.67
N PRO A 95 76.01 -10.45 41.37
CA PRO A 95 75.61 -9.86 40.09
C PRO A 95 76.26 -10.54 38.87
N GLU A 96 77.40 -11.22 39.05
CA GLU A 96 78.09 -11.97 37.99
C GLU A 96 77.27 -13.15 37.46
N VAL A 97 76.39 -13.71 38.29
CA VAL A 97 75.48 -14.83 37.94
C VAL A 97 74.12 -14.28 37.48
N ARG A 98 73.62 -13.25 38.15
CA ARG A 98 72.32 -12.65 37.84
C ARG A 98 72.29 -11.96 36.47
N ALA A 99 73.35 -11.25 36.10
CA ALA A 99 73.39 -10.48 34.85
C ALA A 99 73.21 -11.38 33.59
N PRO A 100 73.98 -12.46 33.39
CA PRO A 100 73.80 -13.31 32.20
C PRO A 100 72.41 -13.97 32.12
N LEU A 101 71.84 -14.38 33.25
CA LEU A 101 70.52 -15.00 33.29
C LEU A 101 69.40 -14.00 33.04
N ALA A 102 69.52 -12.77 33.54
CA ALA A 102 68.61 -11.68 33.20
C ALA A 102 68.64 -11.36 31.69
N HIS A 103 69.83 -11.34 31.09
CA HIS A 103 69.98 -11.19 29.64
C HIS A 103 69.32 -12.33 28.85
N ALA A 104 69.55 -13.59 29.27
CA ALA A 104 68.96 -14.76 28.64
C ALA A 104 67.42 -14.78 28.74
N LEU A 105 66.87 -14.46 29.90
CA LEU A 105 65.42 -14.33 30.10
C LEU A 105 64.81 -13.22 29.24
N GLY A 106 65.43 -12.05 29.17
CA GLY A 106 64.90 -10.96 28.34
C GLY A 106 64.95 -11.29 26.84
N SER A 107 65.96 -12.07 26.42
CA SER A 107 66.19 -12.42 25.01
C SER A 107 65.10 -13.32 24.41
N THR A 108 64.23 -13.93 25.22
CA THR A 108 63.16 -14.82 24.73
C THR A 108 62.02 -14.05 24.09
N GLY A 109 61.79 -12.80 24.50
CA GLY A 109 60.58 -12.07 24.13
C GLY A 109 59.29 -12.56 24.82
N ASP A 110 59.39 -13.45 25.80
CA ASP A 110 58.25 -13.98 26.54
C ASP A 110 57.68 -12.95 27.54
N LEU A 111 56.35 -12.79 27.57
CA LEU A 111 55.69 -11.80 28.41
C LEU A 111 55.99 -11.98 29.90
N GLU A 112 55.88 -13.20 30.45
CA GLU A 112 56.11 -13.43 31.88
C GLU A 112 57.56 -13.14 32.29
N ALA A 113 58.52 -13.48 31.43
CA ALA A 113 59.92 -13.18 31.63
C ALA A 113 60.19 -11.67 31.59
N LEU A 114 59.62 -10.96 30.60
CA LEU A 114 59.76 -9.51 30.47
C LEU A 114 59.16 -8.76 31.67
N GLU A 115 57.95 -9.13 32.11
CA GLU A 115 57.32 -8.58 33.31
C GLU A 115 58.19 -8.78 34.55
N ALA A 116 58.71 -10.00 34.75
CA ALA A 116 59.50 -10.33 35.92
C ALA A 116 60.84 -9.57 35.97
N LEU A 117 61.41 -9.22 34.81
CA LEU A 117 62.62 -8.41 34.72
C LEU A 117 62.32 -6.92 34.95
N ASP A 118 61.22 -6.40 34.40
CA ASP A 118 60.77 -5.03 34.60
C ASP A 118 60.50 -4.71 36.08
N ASP A 119 59.76 -5.59 36.77
CA ASP A 119 59.46 -5.48 38.22
C ASP A 119 60.72 -5.32 39.08
N ARG A 120 61.84 -5.88 38.61
CA ARG A 120 63.12 -5.90 39.33
C ARG A 120 64.05 -4.79 38.91
N TYR A 121 63.87 -4.24 37.71
CA TYR A 121 64.81 -3.35 37.05
C TYR A 121 65.31 -2.26 38.00
N GLU A 122 64.41 -1.51 38.63
CA GLU A 122 64.77 -0.39 39.52
C GLU A 122 65.59 -0.80 40.76
N THR A 123 65.34 -2.00 41.28
CA THR A 123 65.97 -2.52 42.51
C THR A 123 67.33 -3.17 42.28
N GLU A 124 67.72 -3.38 41.03
CA GLU A 124 68.96 -4.08 40.69
C GLU A 124 70.20 -3.19 40.66
N VAL A 125 71.37 -3.84 40.71
CA VAL A 125 72.67 -3.18 40.54
C VAL A 125 72.99 -2.91 39.07
N ASP A 126 73.78 -1.88 38.79
CA ASP A 126 74.05 -1.37 37.42
C ASP A 126 74.48 -2.47 36.42
N SER A 127 75.33 -3.41 36.83
CA SER A 127 75.78 -4.49 35.94
C SER A 127 74.66 -5.45 35.53
N VAL A 128 73.66 -5.65 36.40
CA VAL A 128 72.48 -6.48 36.10
C VAL A 128 71.46 -5.66 35.30
N LYS A 129 71.27 -4.38 35.62
CA LYS A 129 70.45 -3.44 34.82
C LYS A 129 70.88 -3.43 33.36
N VAL A 130 72.17 -3.24 33.08
CA VAL A 130 72.72 -3.29 31.69
C VAL A 130 72.44 -4.62 31.00
N ALA A 131 72.41 -5.72 31.75
CA ALA A 131 72.11 -7.03 31.18
C ALA A 131 70.61 -7.24 30.93
N ILE A 132 69.74 -6.69 31.77
CA ILE A 132 68.29 -6.61 31.53
C ILE A 132 68.02 -5.78 30.27
N GLU A 133 68.65 -4.60 30.12
CA GLU A 133 68.51 -3.74 28.94
C GLU A 133 68.89 -4.49 27.65
N ARG A 134 70.04 -5.17 27.64
CA ARG A 134 70.44 -6.04 26.51
C ARG A 134 69.46 -7.18 26.26
N GLY A 135 68.86 -7.70 27.34
CA GLY A 135 67.84 -8.74 27.27
C GLY A 135 66.61 -8.23 26.54
N PHE A 136 66.10 -7.06 26.95
CA PHE A 136 64.99 -6.38 26.27
C PHE A 136 65.30 -6.08 24.80
N GLU A 137 66.51 -5.60 24.46
CA GLU A 137 66.93 -5.41 23.06
C GLU A 137 66.83 -6.71 22.24
N ALA A 138 67.36 -7.81 22.77
CA ALA A 138 67.34 -9.10 22.11
C ALA A 138 65.93 -9.72 22.01
N GLY A 139 65.10 -9.46 23.02
CA GLY A 139 63.70 -9.86 23.09
C GLY A 139 62.85 -9.11 22.05
N VAL A 140 63.02 -7.78 21.94
CA VAL A 140 62.39 -6.97 20.87
C VAL A 140 62.76 -7.54 19.50
N GLU A 141 64.03 -7.83 19.24
CA GLU A 141 64.44 -8.43 17.97
C GLU A 141 63.78 -9.78 17.71
N SER A 142 63.60 -10.60 18.75
CA SER A 142 62.90 -11.89 18.65
C SER A 142 61.44 -11.68 18.24
N ILE A 143 60.72 -10.83 18.98
CA ILE A 143 59.30 -10.50 18.75
C ILE A 143 59.10 -9.95 17.34
N LEU A 144 59.92 -8.98 16.90
CA LEU A 144 59.79 -8.39 15.57
C LEU A 144 60.10 -9.39 14.44
N THR A 145 61.11 -10.25 14.63
CA THR A 145 61.43 -11.32 13.68
C THR A 145 60.26 -12.28 13.54
N GLU A 146 59.66 -12.67 14.66
CA GLU A 146 58.51 -13.56 14.70
C GLU A 146 57.28 -12.93 14.02
N LEU A 147 56.97 -11.67 14.32
CA LEU A 147 55.90 -10.93 13.64
C LEU A 147 56.14 -10.78 12.13
N SER A 148 57.40 -10.65 11.69
CA SER A 148 57.75 -10.54 10.26
C SER A 148 57.57 -11.84 9.48
N SER A 149 57.56 -12.99 10.17
CA SER A 149 57.36 -14.30 9.54
C SER A 149 55.91 -14.54 9.10
N GLY A 150 54.95 -13.77 9.64
CA GLY A 150 53.53 -13.86 9.31
C GLY A 150 52.81 -15.09 9.90
N GLU A 151 53.47 -15.92 10.71
CA GLU A 151 52.88 -17.14 11.29
C GLU A 151 51.96 -16.90 12.51
N THR A 152 51.82 -15.66 13.02
CA THR A 152 51.45 -15.41 14.43
C THR A 152 50.28 -14.46 14.73
N ALA A 153 49.30 -14.27 13.83
CA ALA A 153 48.14 -13.42 14.17
C ALA A 153 47.29 -13.93 15.36
N ASP A 154 47.40 -15.21 15.73
CA ASP A 154 46.66 -15.83 16.85
C ASP A 154 47.50 -16.09 18.11
N ASP A 155 48.81 -15.74 18.11
CA ASP A 155 49.66 -15.99 19.28
C ASP A 155 49.57 -14.82 20.27
N SER A 156 48.57 -14.91 21.17
CA SER A 156 48.26 -13.91 22.21
C SER A 156 49.52 -13.43 22.95
N ASP A 157 50.48 -14.34 23.16
CA ASP A 157 51.67 -14.09 23.97
C ASP A 157 52.66 -13.10 23.30
N VAL A 158 52.87 -13.21 21.98
CA VAL A 158 53.75 -12.29 21.22
C VAL A 158 53.13 -10.90 21.12
N ALA A 159 51.81 -10.85 20.90
CA ALA A 159 51.05 -9.61 20.87
C ALA A 159 51.09 -8.89 22.22
N GLU A 160 50.84 -9.62 23.31
CA GLU A 160 50.91 -9.08 24.66
C GLU A 160 52.32 -8.63 25.04
N ALA A 161 53.36 -9.38 24.65
CA ALA A 161 54.75 -9.01 24.89
C ALA A 161 55.15 -7.70 24.18
N LEU A 162 54.78 -7.53 22.89
CA LEU A 162 55.01 -6.28 22.16
C LEU A 162 54.31 -5.10 22.85
N LEU A 163 53.04 -5.29 23.20
CA LEU A 163 52.21 -4.29 23.84
C LEU A 163 52.68 -3.95 25.27
N PHE A 164 53.27 -4.91 25.98
CA PHE A 164 53.95 -4.70 27.26
C PHE A 164 55.18 -3.82 27.08
N LEU A 165 56.08 -4.18 26.17
CA LEU A 165 57.30 -3.41 25.89
C LEU A 165 56.97 -1.98 25.44
N ALA A 166 55.95 -1.80 24.61
CA ALA A 166 55.49 -0.49 24.17
C ALA A 166 54.98 0.40 25.32
N ARG A 167 54.49 -0.20 26.40
CA ARG A 167 53.97 0.51 27.57
C ARG A 167 55.04 0.82 28.61
N TYR A 168 55.91 -0.15 28.92
CA TYR A 168 56.83 -0.07 30.06
C TYR A 168 58.27 0.21 29.65
N GLN A 169 58.67 -0.24 28.45
CA GLN A 169 60.04 -0.16 27.96
C GLN A 169 60.10 0.41 26.51
N PRO A 170 59.43 1.54 26.23
CA PRO A 170 59.25 2.06 24.86
C PRO A 170 60.55 2.46 24.17
N ALA A 171 61.59 2.81 24.93
CA ALA A 171 62.88 3.26 24.37
C ALA A 171 63.56 2.18 23.49
N PHE A 172 63.36 0.90 23.79
CA PHE A 172 63.94 -0.19 23.00
C PHE A 172 63.20 -0.39 21.68
N LEU A 173 61.89 -0.16 21.67
CA LEU A 173 61.08 -0.21 20.45
C LEU A 173 61.34 1.00 19.55
N VAL A 174 61.53 2.19 20.11
CA VAL A 174 61.90 3.40 19.34
C VAL A 174 63.25 3.22 18.61
N GLN A 175 64.20 2.46 19.17
CA GLN A 175 65.45 2.14 18.44
C GLN A 175 65.22 1.23 17.21
N ARG A 176 64.12 0.49 17.20
CA ARG A 176 63.70 -0.43 16.13
C ARG A 176 62.46 0.07 15.39
N GLU A 177 62.22 1.38 15.43
CA GLU A 177 61.02 2.00 14.86
C GLU A 177 60.82 1.67 13.38
N ARG A 178 61.92 1.58 12.61
CA ARG A 178 61.87 1.21 11.19
C ARG A 178 61.43 -0.25 10.97
N ASP A 179 61.89 -1.15 11.82
CA ASP A 179 61.51 -2.57 11.76
C ASP A 179 60.02 -2.70 12.11
N MET A 180 59.54 -1.94 13.10
CA MET A 180 58.10 -1.83 13.39
C MET A 180 57.32 -1.25 12.22
N PHE A 181 57.84 -0.21 11.58
CA PHE A 181 57.18 0.42 10.44
C PHE A 181 56.97 -0.54 9.27
N ASP A 182 57.98 -1.34 8.92
CA ASP A 182 57.88 -2.34 7.85
C ASP A 182 56.79 -3.40 8.18
N LEU A 183 56.50 -3.65 9.47
CA LEU A 183 55.42 -4.55 9.89
C LEU A 183 54.01 -3.96 9.76
N LEU A 184 53.86 -2.64 9.58
CA LEU A 184 52.56 -2.02 9.31
C LEU A 184 51.94 -2.49 7.99
N GLU A 185 52.78 -2.92 7.02
CA GLU A 185 52.38 -3.46 5.73
C GLU A 185 51.84 -4.91 5.84
N GLY A 186 52.11 -5.59 6.95
CA GLY A 186 51.81 -7.00 7.15
C GLY A 186 50.47 -7.28 7.86
N PRO A 187 50.12 -8.57 8.03
CA PRO A 187 48.89 -8.98 8.73
C PRO A 187 48.85 -8.53 10.20
N ASN A 188 50.00 -8.19 10.78
CA ASN A 188 50.16 -7.72 12.15
C ASN A 188 50.13 -6.18 12.27
N GLY A 189 49.78 -5.46 11.20
CA GLY A 189 49.87 -4.00 11.17
C GLY A 189 49.00 -3.28 12.21
N GLU A 190 47.82 -3.80 12.55
CA GLU A 190 46.95 -3.23 13.59
C GLU A 190 47.58 -3.33 14.98
N LEU A 191 48.13 -4.52 15.33
CA LEU A 191 48.86 -4.76 16.57
C LEU A 191 50.08 -3.85 16.71
N VAL A 192 50.81 -3.66 15.61
CA VAL A 192 51.96 -2.75 15.58
C VAL A 192 51.50 -1.30 15.74
N GLY A 193 50.38 -0.92 15.13
CA GLY A 193 49.70 0.36 15.36
C GLY A 193 49.38 0.57 16.85
N ASP A 194 48.78 -0.42 17.52
CA ASP A 194 48.52 -0.40 18.97
C ASP A 194 49.80 -0.16 19.80
N ALA A 195 50.91 -0.81 19.41
CA ALA A 195 52.20 -0.60 20.04
C ALA A 195 52.68 0.85 19.86
N PHE A 196 52.58 1.41 18.65
CA PHE A 196 52.87 2.82 18.41
C PHE A 196 51.98 3.76 19.25
N VAL A 197 50.68 3.47 19.37
CA VAL A 197 49.77 4.26 20.23
C VAL A 197 50.27 4.30 21.67
N ARG A 198 50.74 3.16 22.19
CA ARG A 198 51.31 3.08 23.55
C ARG A 198 52.60 3.85 23.68
N ILE A 199 53.55 3.68 22.74
CA ILE A 199 54.84 4.39 22.72
C ILE A 199 54.61 5.91 22.72
N LEU A 200 53.74 6.41 21.85
CA LEU A 200 53.44 7.83 21.70
C LEU A 200 52.75 8.47 22.92
N ARG A 201 52.18 7.65 23.82
CA ARG A 201 51.61 8.10 25.11
C ARG A 201 52.64 8.14 26.25
N THR A 202 53.86 7.64 26.03
CA THR A 202 54.93 7.66 27.03
C THR A 202 55.83 8.90 26.90
N SER A 203 56.74 9.09 27.86
CA SER A 203 57.80 10.12 27.76
C SER A 203 58.88 9.80 26.73
N ALA A 204 58.89 8.58 26.17
CA ALA A 204 59.77 8.21 25.06
C ALA A 204 59.21 8.66 23.70
N ARG A 205 58.12 9.45 23.70
CA ARG A 205 57.64 10.16 22.53
C ARG A 205 58.73 11.09 22.01
N ASP A 206 59.31 10.72 20.88
CA ASP A 206 60.19 11.59 20.09
C ASP A 206 59.46 12.06 18.81
N ASP A 207 59.89 13.20 18.27
CA ASP A 207 59.37 13.75 17.00
C ASP A 207 59.59 12.79 15.82
N LEU A 208 60.51 11.82 15.96
CA LEU A 208 60.85 10.83 14.95
C LEU A 208 59.67 9.88 14.66
N SER A 209 59.00 9.33 15.68
CA SER A 209 57.90 8.39 15.50
C SER A 209 56.67 9.01 14.85
N ILE A 210 56.42 10.29 15.12
CA ILE A 210 55.37 11.05 14.42
C ILE A 210 55.78 11.30 12.97
N SER A 211 57.03 11.66 12.70
CA SER A 211 57.55 11.88 11.35
C SER A 211 57.45 10.61 10.50
N THR A 212 57.82 9.46 11.04
CA THR A 212 57.80 8.17 10.34
C THR A 212 56.37 7.74 10.02
N LEU A 213 55.44 7.81 10.98
CA LEU A 213 54.02 7.53 10.73
C LEU A 213 53.42 8.51 9.70
N THR A 214 53.82 9.79 9.76
CA THR A 214 53.41 10.79 8.78
C THR A 214 53.91 10.45 7.37
N GLU A 215 55.14 9.94 7.25
CA GLU A 215 55.71 9.48 5.97
C GLU A 215 54.96 8.24 5.42
N ALA A 216 54.52 7.31 6.28
CA ALA A 216 53.64 6.21 5.85
C ALA A 216 52.34 6.68 5.22
N VAL A 217 51.78 7.75 5.77
CA VAL A 217 50.52 8.32 5.32
C VAL A 217 50.72 9.13 4.02
N ASP A 218 51.94 9.55 3.69
CA ASP A 218 52.19 10.27 2.43
C ASP A 218 52.31 9.29 1.23
N ILE A 219 51.18 8.72 0.82
CA ILE A 219 51.08 7.83 -0.34
C ILE A 219 50.34 8.46 -1.51
N ASP A 220 50.77 8.10 -2.72
CA ASP A 220 50.12 8.50 -3.97
C ASP A 220 48.98 7.56 -4.36
N GLU A 221 48.11 8.02 -5.26
CA GLU A 221 47.02 7.22 -5.86
C GLU A 221 47.53 5.94 -6.56
N GLY A 222 48.82 5.84 -6.90
CA GLY A 222 49.42 4.64 -7.49
C GLY A 222 49.94 3.60 -6.49
N ALA A 223 49.74 3.78 -5.19
CA ALA A 223 50.30 2.89 -4.16
C ALA A 223 49.76 1.45 -4.25
N THR A 224 50.59 0.47 -3.86
CA THR A 224 50.19 -0.94 -3.78
C THR A 224 49.22 -1.17 -2.62
N GLU A 225 48.55 -2.33 -2.59
CA GLU A 225 47.61 -2.66 -1.52
C GLU A 225 48.31 -2.78 -0.16
N GLU A 226 49.52 -3.34 -0.12
CA GLU A 226 50.32 -3.47 1.10
C GLU A 226 50.68 -2.09 1.68
N ARG A 227 51.14 -1.17 0.81
CA ARG A 227 51.43 0.21 1.19
C ARG A 227 50.19 0.98 1.62
N THR A 228 49.05 0.72 0.98
CA THR A 228 47.80 1.34 1.39
C THR A 228 47.37 0.84 2.78
N SER A 229 47.49 -0.46 3.05
CA SER A 229 47.19 -1.02 4.37
C SER A 229 48.09 -0.42 5.45
N ALA A 230 49.40 -0.30 5.18
CA ALA A 230 50.31 0.40 6.11
C ALA A 230 49.94 1.86 6.34
N ALA A 231 49.60 2.59 5.27
CA ALA A 231 49.17 3.98 5.37
C ALA A 231 47.88 4.11 6.19
N VAL A 232 46.88 3.23 6.00
CA VAL A 232 45.64 3.20 6.78
C VAL A 232 45.93 2.91 8.26
N ASN A 233 46.76 1.91 8.55
CA ASN A 233 47.15 1.58 9.93
C ASN A 233 47.93 2.71 10.60
N ALA A 234 48.84 3.36 9.87
CA ALA A 234 49.59 4.52 10.36
C ALA A 234 48.67 5.72 10.61
N PHE A 235 47.71 5.96 9.70
CA PHE A 235 46.72 7.02 9.85
C PHE A 235 45.82 6.78 11.05
N ASP A 236 45.26 5.57 11.20
CA ASP A 236 44.49 5.14 12.37
C ASP A 236 45.25 5.37 13.68
N THR A 237 46.51 4.95 13.72
CA THR A 237 47.42 5.16 14.86
C THR A 237 47.58 6.65 15.20
N LEU A 238 47.79 7.50 14.19
CA LEU A 238 47.90 8.95 14.37
C LEU A 238 46.60 9.56 14.91
N LEU A 239 45.43 9.08 14.48
CA LEU A 239 44.14 9.54 15.00
C LEU A 239 43.95 9.14 16.48
N ARG A 240 44.26 7.89 16.85
CA ARG A 240 44.10 7.33 18.21
C ARG A 240 45.03 7.92 19.26
N THR A 241 46.18 8.44 18.83
CA THR A 241 47.15 9.11 19.70
C THR A 241 46.77 10.55 20.01
N GLY A 242 45.81 11.11 19.25
CA GLY A 242 45.36 12.47 19.42
C GLY A 242 46.42 13.51 19.04
N VAL A 243 47.40 13.15 18.21
CA VAL A 243 48.40 14.09 17.69
C VAL A 243 47.68 15.11 16.81
N GLU A 244 47.47 16.31 17.36
CA GLU A 244 46.91 17.43 16.62
C GLU A 244 48.02 18.06 15.77
N GLY A 245 47.93 17.87 14.45
CA GLY A 245 48.89 18.45 13.51
C GLY A 245 48.20 18.77 12.19
N ASP A 246 48.62 19.88 11.58
CA ASP A 246 48.21 20.25 10.22
C ASP A 246 48.42 19.10 9.24
N THR A 247 49.38 18.21 9.50
CA THR A 247 49.69 17.06 8.66
C THR A 247 48.63 15.97 8.64
N VAL A 248 48.03 15.62 9.79
CA VAL A 248 46.91 14.64 9.83
C VAL A 248 45.69 15.22 9.10
N ARG A 249 45.43 16.52 9.26
CA ARG A 249 44.36 17.21 8.54
C ARG A 249 44.63 17.25 7.03
N GLN A 250 45.87 17.56 6.61
CA GLN A 250 46.27 17.56 5.20
C GLN A 250 46.14 16.17 4.57
N ALA A 251 46.59 15.11 5.27
CA ALA A 251 46.42 13.74 4.84
C ALA A 251 44.93 13.37 4.69
N ALA A 252 44.12 13.66 5.71
CA ALA A 252 42.67 13.41 5.65
C ALA A 252 42.04 14.15 4.47
N THR A 253 42.38 15.43 4.26
CA THR A 253 41.87 16.23 3.13
C THR A 253 42.24 15.59 1.79
N ARG A 254 43.50 15.17 1.62
CA ARG A 254 43.98 14.50 0.41
C ARG A 254 43.24 13.19 0.14
N TYR A 255 42.94 12.41 1.17
CA TYR A 255 42.21 11.15 0.99
C TYR A 255 40.71 11.34 0.78
N LEU A 256 40.14 12.44 1.25
CA LEU A 256 38.78 12.84 0.91
C LEU A 256 38.70 13.24 -0.57
N GLU A 257 39.70 13.94 -1.11
CA GLU A 257 39.81 14.20 -2.56
C GLU A 257 39.86 12.90 -3.40
N TRP A 258 40.25 11.76 -2.82
CA TRP A 258 40.21 10.46 -3.51
C TRP A 258 38.80 9.89 -3.66
N LEU A 259 37.83 10.36 -2.88
CA LEU A 259 36.42 9.98 -3.03
C LEU A 259 35.82 10.55 -4.33
N GLU A 260 36.34 11.69 -4.80
CA GLU A 260 35.98 12.32 -6.07
C GLU A 260 36.61 11.65 -7.31
N SER A 261 37.48 10.64 -7.11
CA SER A 261 38.20 9.99 -8.21
C SER A 261 37.30 9.10 -9.08
N ASP A 262 37.47 9.18 -10.41
CA ASP A 262 36.81 8.26 -11.35
C ASP A 262 37.28 6.79 -11.14
N ASP A 263 38.45 6.57 -10.54
CA ASP A 263 39.01 5.23 -10.32
C ASP A 263 38.44 4.57 -9.04
N GLU A 264 37.72 3.46 -9.21
CA GLU A 264 37.10 2.70 -8.12
C GLU A 264 38.14 2.25 -7.06
N SER A 265 39.36 1.89 -7.48
CA SER A 265 40.40 1.45 -6.54
C SER A 265 40.88 2.60 -5.65
N THR A 266 40.89 3.82 -6.16
CA THR A 266 41.23 5.06 -5.46
C THR A 266 40.12 5.45 -4.49
N ARG A 267 38.85 5.43 -4.92
CA ARG A 267 37.69 5.64 -4.03
C ARG A 267 37.62 4.62 -2.90
N ARG A 268 37.88 3.34 -3.18
CA ARG A 268 37.94 2.28 -2.17
C ARG A 268 38.99 2.57 -1.09
N ARG A 269 40.13 3.12 -1.49
CA ARG A 269 41.19 3.52 -0.55
C ARG A 269 40.76 4.73 0.26
N GLY A 270 40.19 5.76 -0.37
CA GLY A 270 39.55 6.89 0.32
C GLY A 270 38.58 6.42 1.41
N LEU A 271 37.67 5.50 1.09
CA LEU A 271 36.73 4.93 2.06
C LEU A 271 37.40 4.17 3.22
N LYS A 272 38.51 3.46 3.00
CA LYS A 272 39.27 2.82 4.10
C LYS A 272 39.81 3.87 5.09
N PHE A 273 40.35 4.98 4.58
CA PHE A 273 40.80 6.08 5.43
C PHE A 273 39.63 6.78 6.13
N SER A 274 38.52 6.99 5.42
CA SER A 274 37.29 7.53 6.02
C SER A 274 36.75 6.63 7.12
N GLY A 275 36.86 5.30 7.01
CA GLY A 275 36.51 4.38 8.09
C GLY A 275 37.27 4.65 9.39
N ALA A 276 38.61 4.76 9.31
CA ALA A 276 39.44 5.07 10.48
C ALA A 276 39.12 6.48 11.05
N ALA A 277 38.93 7.47 10.16
CA ALA A 277 38.51 8.81 10.56
C ALA A 277 37.15 8.83 11.27
N ALA A 278 36.17 8.06 10.78
CA ALA A 278 34.84 7.96 11.34
C ALA A 278 34.83 7.41 12.77
N VAL A 279 35.72 6.45 13.10
CA VAL A 279 35.85 5.90 14.46
C VAL A 279 36.48 6.91 15.43
N HIS A 280 37.59 7.53 15.03
CA HIS A 280 38.46 8.22 15.99
C HIS A 280 38.36 9.74 15.96
N ARG A 281 38.04 10.33 14.82
CA ARG A 281 37.96 11.79 14.60
C ARG A 281 36.86 12.11 13.58
N PRO A 282 35.59 11.76 13.85
CA PRO A 282 34.51 11.91 12.87
C PRO A 282 34.37 13.35 12.35
N THR A 283 34.72 14.37 13.14
CA THR A 283 34.69 15.78 12.70
C THR A 283 35.48 16.06 11.42
N LEU A 284 36.48 15.24 11.06
CA LEU A 284 37.20 15.36 9.78
C LEU A 284 36.35 15.02 8.56
N LEU A 285 35.26 14.27 8.74
CA LEU A 285 34.37 13.82 7.67
C LEU A 285 33.10 14.67 7.56
N SER A 286 32.90 15.64 8.46
CA SER A 286 31.64 16.39 8.53
C SER A 286 31.26 17.09 7.21
N ASP A 287 32.24 17.54 6.43
CA ASP A 287 32.03 18.19 5.13
C ASP A 287 31.93 17.20 3.95
N SER A 288 32.26 15.91 4.16
CA SER A 288 32.32 14.88 3.11
C SER A 288 31.36 13.71 3.34
N ILE A 289 30.57 13.74 4.43
CA ILE A 289 29.66 12.64 4.75
C ILE A 289 28.55 12.49 3.71
N ASP A 290 28.11 13.60 3.10
CA ASP A 290 27.11 13.59 2.03
C ASP A 290 27.64 12.89 0.78
N GLU A 291 28.89 13.14 0.39
CA GLU A 291 29.57 12.46 -0.72
C GLU A 291 29.74 10.95 -0.44
N ILE A 292 30.10 10.59 0.80
CA ILE A 292 30.19 9.19 1.21
C ILE A 292 28.79 8.53 1.18
N ALA A 293 27.74 9.25 1.56
CA ALA A 293 26.38 8.76 1.49
C ALA A 293 25.91 8.56 0.03
N GLU A 294 26.28 9.43 -0.89
CA GLU A 294 26.02 9.22 -2.33
C GLU A 294 26.68 7.93 -2.84
N LEU A 295 27.92 7.64 -2.43
CA LEU A 295 28.60 6.37 -2.75
C LEU A 295 27.95 5.13 -2.11
N ALA A 296 27.11 5.31 -1.09
CA ALA A 296 26.40 4.24 -0.40
C ALA A 296 25.07 3.86 -1.07
N VAL A 297 24.54 4.68 -1.98
CA VAL A 297 23.28 4.40 -2.70
C VAL A 297 23.52 3.46 -3.87
N ASP A 298 24.50 3.74 -4.73
CA ASP A 298 24.78 2.94 -5.93
C ASP A 298 26.28 2.86 -6.26
N GLY A 299 26.78 1.64 -6.47
CA GLY A 299 28.14 1.39 -6.92
C GLY A 299 28.79 0.11 -6.38
N ALA A 300 29.98 -0.20 -6.90
CA ALA A 300 30.77 -1.35 -6.45
C ALA A 300 31.27 -1.24 -5.00
N LEU A 301 31.22 -0.03 -4.42
CA LEU A 301 31.74 0.29 -3.08
C LEU A 301 30.64 0.51 -2.03
N THR A 302 29.37 0.31 -2.39
CA THR A 302 28.18 0.54 -1.56
C THR A 302 28.33 0.04 -0.12
N LYS A 303 28.70 -1.23 0.09
CA LYS A 303 28.84 -1.81 1.45
C LYS A 303 29.88 -1.11 2.32
N GLN A 304 30.97 -0.64 1.71
CA GLN A 304 32.05 0.04 2.43
C GLN A 304 31.62 1.45 2.83
N ALA A 305 30.96 2.17 1.91
CA ALA A 305 30.42 3.50 2.19
C ALA A 305 29.31 3.45 3.27
N GLN A 306 28.38 2.49 3.18
CA GLN A 306 27.35 2.26 4.20
C GLN A 306 27.95 2.03 5.60
N GLU A 307 29.03 1.24 5.69
CA GLU A 307 29.72 1.00 6.95
C GLU A 307 30.34 2.28 7.51
N VAL A 308 31.00 3.09 6.66
CA VAL A 308 31.56 4.38 7.08
C VAL A 308 30.47 5.31 7.61
N VAL A 309 29.31 5.40 6.95
CA VAL A 309 28.20 6.24 7.43
C VAL A 309 27.68 5.76 8.79
N ARG A 310 27.47 4.45 8.96
CA ARG A 310 27.00 3.89 10.25
C ARG A 310 28.00 4.13 11.37
N VAL A 311 29.28 3.90 11.11
CA VAL A 311 30.35 4.14 12.08
C VAL A 311 30.45 5.63 12.41
N TYR A 312 30.43 6.51 11.42
CA TYR A 312 30.44 7.96 11.61
C TYR A 312 29.28 8.39 12.51
N ALA A 313 28.05 7.99 12.15
CA ALA A 313 26.85 8.32 12.93
C ALA A 313 26.94 7.78 14.36
N SER A 314 27.45 6.57 14.56
CA SER A 314 27.62 6.00 15.91
C SER A 314 28.64 6.77 16.75
N SER A 315 29.73 7.22 16.14
CA SER A 315 30.83 7.91 16.82
C SER A 315 30.53 9.39 17.10
N THR A 316 29.67 10.02 16.29
CA THR A 316 29.24 11.42 16.52
C THR A 316 28.12 11.56 17.54
N SER A 317 27.47 10.46 17.90
CA SER A 317 26.23 10.49 18.68
C SER A 317 26.45 10.07 20.12
N THR A 318 25.74 10.70 21.03
CA THR A 318 25.74 10.39 22.47
C THR A 318 24.45 9.73 22.93
N SER A 319 23.41 9.73 22.08
CA SER A 319 22.13 9.09 22.32
C SER A 319 21.59 8.41 21.05
N THR A 320 20.55 7.58 21.20
CA THR A 320 19.87 6.92 20.07
C THR A 320 19.20 7.93 19.13
N GLU A 321 18.66 9.03 19.68
CA GLU A 321 18.03 10.10 18.91
C GLU A 321 19.06 10.85 18.05
N GLU A 322 20.23 11.20 18.61
CA GLU A 322 21.32 11.82 17.86
C GLU A 322 21.85 10.89 16.76
N TYR A 323 21.89 9.58 17.03
CA TYR A 323 22.28 8.57 16.04
C TYR A 323 21.32 8.54 14.85
N LEU A 324 20.01 8.46 15.11
CA LEU A 324 19.01 8.51 14.05
C LEU A 324 19.09 9.82 13.25
N GLN A 325 19.24 10.97 13.93
CA GLN A 325 19.43 12.26 13.25
C GLN A 325 20.68 12.29 12.36
N SER A 326 21.79 11.73 12.84
CA SER A 326 23.04 11.69 12.06
C SER A 326 22.90 10.84 10.80
N LEU A 327 22.21 9.70 10.89
CA LEU A 327 21.89 8.86 9.72
C LEU A 327 20.95 9.56 8.73
N LEU A 328 19.95 10.29 9.23
CA LEU A 328 18.96 11.00 8.41
C LEU A 328 19.51 12.24 7.71
N ARG A 329 20.59 12.84 8.23
CA ARG A 329 21.30 13.93 7.53
C ARG A 329 22.09 13.44 6.33
N ALA A 330 22.59 12.21 6.41
CA ALA A 330 23.45 11.61 5.40
C ALA A 330 22.65 10.67 4.46
N THR A 331 21.51 11.11 3.92
CA THR A 331 20.65 10.25 3.07
C THR A 331 21.14 10.08 1.63
N GLY A 332 22.13 10.86 1.19
CA GLY A 332 22.63 10.81 -0.19
C GLY A 332 21.57 11.17 -1.24
N GLY A 333 20.51 11.86 -0.84
CA GLY A 333 19.41 12.21 -1.73
C GLY A 333 18.33 11.13 -1.90
N GLU A 334 18.38 10.03 -1.16
CA GLU A 334 17.31 9.01 -1.10
C GLU A 334 16.19 9.40 -0.11
N PRO A 335 14.95 8.91 -0.27
CA PRO A 335 13.92 8.98 0.77
C PRO A 335 14.39 8.36 2.08
N ALA A 336 14.20 9.06 3.19
CA ALA A 336 14.73 8.66 4.48
C ALA A 336 14.37 7.22 4.91
N LEU A 337 13.13 6.79 4.63
CA LEU A 337 12.71 5.43 4.95
C LEU A 337 13.49 4.39 4.12
N LEU A 338 13.63 4.58 2.80
CA LEU A 338 14.42 3.70 1.92
C LEU A 338 15.90 3.67 2.30
N TRP A 339 16.46 4.84 2.62
CA TRP A 339 17.82 4.99 3.08
C TRP A 339 18.08 4.15 4.34
N LEU A 340 17.20 4.23 5.35
CA LEU A 340 17.37 3.49 6.58
C LEU A 340 17.05 1.99 6.44
N SER A 341 16.07 1.62 5.60
CA SER A 341 15.61 0.23 5.49
C SER A 341 16.41 -0.61 4.49
N GLU A 342 16.62 -0.11 3.27
CA GLU A 342 17.23 -0.88 2.18
C GLU A 342 18.70 -0.54 1.97
N THR A 343 19.08 0.73 2.17
CA THR A 343 20.47 1.15 1.98
C THR A 343 21.31 0.79 3.20
N LEU A 344 20.98 1.29 4.38
CA LEU A 344 21.77 1.04 5.59
C LEU A 344 21.39 -0.24 6.34
N ASP A 345 20.22 -0.81 6.04
CA ASP A 345 19.63 -1.97 6.73
C ASP A 345 19.59 -1.80 8.27
N VAL A 346 19.22 -0.60 8.73
CA VAL A 346 19.09 -0.26 10.16
C VAL A 346 17.63 -0.13 10.60
N LEU A 347 16.72 0.25 9.72
CA LEU A 347 15.28 0.28 10.02
C LEU A 347 14.70 -1.13 9.84
N LYS A 348 14.18 -1.69 10.94
CA LYS A 348 13.60 -3.02 11.00
C LYS A 348 12.09 -2.93 11.21
N TYR A 349 11.39 -3.95 10.72
CA TYR A 349 9.95 -4.13 10.91
C TYR A 349 9.69 -5.39 11.73
N ARG A 350 8.83 -5.28 12.75
CA ARG A 350 8.47 -6.38 13.64
C ARG A 350 7.27 -7.13 13.07
N SER A 351 7.50 -8.33 12.57
CA SER A 351 6.42 -9.27 12.23
C SER A 351 6.51 -10.54 13.08
N GLN A 352 5.37 -11.05 13.54
CA GLN A 352 5.28 -12.28 14.35
C GLN A 352 6.24 -12.33 15.58
N ASN A 353 6.60 -11.15 16.13
CA ASN A 353 7.58 -10.92 17.21
C ASN A 353 9.06 -11.03 16.83
N GLU A 354 9.39 -11.12 15.54
CA GLU A 354 10.75 -11.07 15.02
C GLU A 354 11.00 -9.74 14.31
N TRP A 355 12.19 -9.18 14.48
CA TRP A 355 12.63 -7.99 13.75
C TRP A 355 13.24 -8.40 12.42
N LEU A 356 12.61 -7.99 11.32
CA LEU A 356 12.99 -8.32 9.96
C LEU A 356 13.48 -7.06 9.24
N ALA A 357 14.34 -7.22 8.23
CA ALA A 357 14.68 -6.14 7.31
C ALA A 357 13.40 -5.70 6.57
N LEU A 358 13.14 -4.39 6.54
CA LEU A 358 11.98 -3.84 5.85
C LEU A 358 12.32 -3.68 4.36
N THR A 359 11.59 -4.40 3.50
CA THR A 359 11.69 -4.24 2.04
C THR A 359 10.51 -3.46 1.49
N THR A 360 10.76 -2.75 0.41
CA THR A 360 9.79 -2.01 -0.38
C THR A 360 9.86 -2.52 -1.82
N GLY A 361 8.69 -2.70 -2.44
CA GLY A 361 8.61 -3.02 -3.86
C GLY A 361 8.87 -1.79 -4.73
N THR A 362 8.96 -1.96 -6.03
CA THR A 362 9.12 -0.87 -7.01
C THR A 362 8.03 0.20 -6.85
N LEU A 363 6.80 -0.22 -6.58
CA LEU A 363 5.68 0.69 -6.32
C LEU A 363 5.86 1.50 -5.03
N GLY A 364 6.40 0.85 -3.98
CA GLY A 364 6.71 1.47 -2.70
C GLY A 364 7.83 2.50 -2.83
N GLN A 365 8.90 2.17 -3.56
CA GLN A 365 10.02 3.08 -3.82
C GLN A 365 9.57 4.34 -4.57
N SER A 366 8.76 4.18 -5.62
CA SER A 366 8.17 5.31 -6.37
C SER A 366 7.27 6.18 -5.48
N LEU A 367 6.42 5.57 -4.65
CA LEU A 367 5.58 6.29 -3.70
C LEU A 367 6.41 7.14 -2.73
N LEU A 368 7.42 6.56 -2.09
CA LEU A 368 8.25 7.26 -1.11
C LEU A 368 9.08 8.38 -1.74
N THR A 369 9.62 8.14 -2.95
CA THR A 369 10.32 9.16 -3.74
C THR A 369 9.41 10.33 -4.09
N GLY A 370 8.20 10.02 -4.55
CA GLY A 370 7.18 11.01 -4.84
C GLY A 370 6.74 11.82 -3.61
N LEU A 371 6.56 11.15 -2.47
CA LEU A 371 6.17 11.78 -1.20
C LEU A 371 7.27 12.72 -0.69
N ARG A 372 8.54 12.30 -0.70
CA ARG A 372 9.66 13.18 -0.32
C ARG A 372 9.71 14.42 -1.20
N ARG A 373 9.58 14.26 -2.52
CA ARG A 373 9.53 15.41 -3.45
C ARG A 373 8.37 16.33 -3.12
N ALA A 374 7.18 15.78 -2.86
CA ALA A 374 6.00 16.58 -2.51
C ALA A 374 6.14 17.29 -1.15
N ALA A 375 6.81 16.66 -0.18
CA ALA A 375 7.15 17.26 1.11
C ALA A 375 8.10 18.45 0.95
N VAL A 376 9.17 18.29 0.16
CA VAL A 376 10.13 19.37 -0.14
C VAL A 376 9.47 20.52 -0.91
N GLU A 377 8.52 20.21 -1.80
CA GLU A 377 7.80 21.20 -2.62
C GLU A 377 6.61 21.84 -1.91
N GLY A 378 6.18 21.34 -0.73
CA GLY A 378 5.01 21.84 -0.01
C GLY A 378 3.71 21.75 -0.83
N ARG A 379 3.50 20.64 -1.56
CA ARG A 379 2.35 20.50 -2.47
C ARG A 379 1.41 19.39 -2.07
N THR A 380 0.11 19.62 -2.26
CA THR A 380 -0.90 18.57 -2.13
C THR A 380 -0.67 17.46 -3.15
N VAL A 381 -0.65 16.22 -2.68
CA VAL A 381 -0.49 15.05 -3.55
C VAL A 381 -1.39 13.90 -3.10
N PRO A 382 -2.37 13.48 -3.90
CA PRO A 382 -3.16 12.30 -3.56
C PRO A 382 -2.34 11.03 -3.77
N VAL A 383 -2.44 10.10 -2.83
CA VAL A 383 -1.90 8.75 -2.94
C VAL A 383 -3.03 7.78 -3.22
N PHE A 384 -2.89 6.99 -4.29
CA PHE A 384 -3.81 5.94 -4.64
C PHE A 384 -3.09 4.60 -4.67
N TRP A 385 -3.33 3.77 -3.65
CA TRP A 385 -2.69 2.47 -3.53
C TRP A 385 -3.58 1.36 -4.11
N PRO A 386 -3.06 0.47 -4.98
CA PRO A 386 -3.84 -0.54 -5.69
C PRO A 386 -4.38 -1.66 -4.80
N SER A 387 -3.93 -1.77 -3.54
CA SER A 387 -4.39 -2.81 -2.62
C SER A 387 -5.06 -2.21 -1.39
N PHE A 388 -5.82 -3.04 -0.67
CA PHE A 388 -6.26 -2.66 0.67
C PHE A 388 -5.22 -3.08 1.71
N ARG A 389 -4.19 -2.26 1.88
CA ARG A 389 -3.16 -2.37 2.91
C ARG A 389 -3.13 -1.08 3.72
N PRO A 390 -4.04 -0.92 4.69
CA PRO A 390 -4.14 0.37 5.37
C PRO A 390 -2.89 0.66 6.24
N ARG A 391 -2.05 -0.34 6.54
CA ARG A 391 -0.72 -0.17 7.15
C ARG A 391 0.24 0.68 6.30
N THR A 392 0.06 0.74 4.97
CA THR A 392 0.83 1.59 4.06
C THR A 392 0.77 3.06 4.50
N THR A 393 -0.34 3.52 5.09
CA THR A 393 -0.46 4.90 5.58
C THR A 393 0.49 5.21 6.73
N VAL A 394 0.78 4.23 7.59
CA VAL A 394 1.74 4.40 8.69
C VAL A 394 3.16 4.44 8.15
N ALA A 395 3.49 3.59 7.15
CA ALA A 395 4.79 3.65 6.50
C ALA A 395 5.04 5.00 5.82
N CYS A 396 4.02 5.55 5.14
CA CYS A 396 4.11 6.89 4.54
C CYS A 396 4.25 7.98 5.60
N ALA A 397 3.49 7.89 6.70
CA ALA A 397 3.63 8.82 7.81
C ALA A 397 5.02 8.75 8.48
N VAL A 398 5.58 7.55 8.65
CA VAL A 398 6.97 7.35 9.14
C VAL A 398 7.98 7.97 8.18
N SER A 399 7.81 7.78 6.87
CA SER A 399 8.69 8.39 5.88
C SER A 399 8.67 9.91 5.96
N VAL A 400 7.49 10.51 6.02
CA VAL A 400 7.34 11.98 6.12
C VAL A 400 7.84 12.50 7.47
N LEU A 401 7.59 11.76 8.55
CA LEU A 401 8.13 12.06 9.88
C LEU A 401 9.66 12.15 9.87
N PHE A 402 10.33 11.21 9.20
CA PHE A 402 11.79 11.23 9.09
C PHE A 402 12.33 12.46 8.36
N GLU A 403 11.65 12.92 7.29
CA GLU A 403 12.03 14.18 6.63
C GLU A 403 11.88 15.39 7.58
N GLY A 404 10.88 15.36 8.47
CA GLY A 404 10.66 16.41 9.47
C GLY A 404 11.65 16.40 10.66
N VAL A 405 12.42 15.32 10.86
CA VAL A 405 13.35 15.20 12.02
C VAL A 405 14.45 16.26 11.98
N ALA A 406 14.95 16.62 10.80
CA ALA A 406 16.03 17.60 10.66
C ALA A 406 15.60 19.01 11.08
N ASP A 407 14.38 19.39 10.72
CA ASP A 407 13.81 20.72 10.98
C ASP A 407 13.01 20.79 12.29
N GLY A 408 12.80 19.64 12.93
CA GLY A 408 12.00 19.51 14.14
C GLY A 408 10.51 19.74 13.91
N THR A 409 10.02 19.32 12.75
CA THR A 409 8.64 19.54 12.31
C THR A 409 7.79 18.30 12.60
N ASP A 410 6.67 18.48 13.27
CA ASP A 410 5.72 17.40 13.59
C ASP A 410 4.92 16.99 12.34
N THR A 411 4.60 15.70 12.23
CA THR A 411 3.76 15.15 11.15
C THR A 411 2.39 14.79 11.70
N ALA A 412 1.32 15.33 11.09
CA ALA A 412 -0.04 15.00 11.48
C ALA A 412 -0.58 13.84 10.63
N LEU A 413 -1.16 12.83 11.28
CA LEU A 413 -1.88 11.74 10.63
C LEU A 413 -3.35 11.76 11.04
N TYR A 414 -4.19 12.20 10.11
CA TYR A 414 -5.64 12.19 10.24
C TYR A 414 -6.19 10.80 9.96
N THR A 415 -6.83 10.21 10.97
CA THR A 415 -7.28 8.83 10.91
C THR A 415 -8.60 8.63 11.67
N LYS A 416 -9.67 8.31 10.91
CA LYS A 416 -11.06 8.17 11.37
C LYS A 416 -11.53 6.70 11.45
N GLY A 417 -10.64 5.77 11.79
CA GLY A 417 -11.04 4.37 11.92
C GLY A 417 -12.13 4.16 12.97
N THR A 418 -12.81 3.02 12.87
CA THR A 418 -13.96 2.68 13.72
C THR A 418 -13.70 1.37 14.45
N SER A 419 -14.54 0.99 15.41
CA SER A 419 -14.42 -0.33 16.06
C SER A 419 -14.55 -1.52 15.11
N THR A 420 -14.99 -1.30 13.87
CA THR A 420 -15.18 -2.31 12.83
C THR A 420 -14.26 -2.14 11.63
N GLN A 421 -13.47 -1.07 11.57
CA GLN A 421 -12.60 -0.78 10.43
C GLN A 421 -11.27 -0.25 10.94
N TRP A 422 -10.17 -0.86 10.47
CA TRP A 422 -8.81 -0.44 10.83
C TRP A 422 -8.58 1.04 10.54
N GLY A 423 -7.79 1.68 11.41
CA GLY A 423 -7.39 3.09 11.30
C GLY A 423 -7.79 3.91 12.51
N GLY A 424 -8.19 3.26 13.61
CA GLY A 424 -8.32 3.98 14.88
C GLY A 424 -6.92 4.41 15.36
N LYS A 425 -6.85 5.44 16.21
CA LYS A 425 -5.60 5.87 16.84
C LYS A 425 -4.85 4.70 17.52
N GLY A 426 -5.58 3.73 18.07
CA GLY A 426 -5.00 2.51 18.66
C GLY A 426 -4.34 1.59 17.63
N ASP A 427 -4.98 1.37 16.47
CA ASP A 427 -4.45 0.52 15.40
C ASP A 427 -3.18 1.11 14.80
N VAL A 428 -3.18 2.43 14.58
CA VAL A 428 -2.03 3.17 14.05
C VAL A 428 -0.85 3.10 15.01
N ARG A 429 -1.11 3.21 16.31
CA ARG A 429 -0.06 3.05 17.34
C ARG A 429 0.53 1.65 17.36
N GLU A 430 -0.31 0.61 17.36
CA GLU A 430 0.16 -0.76 17.34
C GLU A 430 1.03 -1.03 16.09
N GLU A 431 0.66 -0.46 14.95
CA GLU A 431 1.44 -0.56 13.72
C GLU A 431 2.75 0.25 13.79
N TYR A 432 2.73 1.46 14.37
CA TYR A 432 3.91 2.30 14.56
C TYR A 432 4.94 1.64 15.49
N GLU A 433 4.49 0.96 16.54
CA GLU A 433 5.32 0.14 17.46
C GLU A 433 5.98 -1.07 16.77
N ARG A 434 5.65 -1.36 15.49
CA ARG A 434 6.34 -2.39 14.69
C ARG A 434 7.57 -1.87 13.97
N TYR A 435 7.80 -0.57 13.92
CA TYR A 435 9.04 -0.03 13.37
C TYR A 435 10.08 0.08 14.48
N GLY A 436 11.35 -0.15 14.17
CA GLY A 436 12.44 -0.05 15.13
C GLY A 436 13.77 0.16 14.45
N VAL A 437 14.71 0.78 15.14
CA VAL A 437 16.04 1.10 14.61
C VAL A 437 17.07 0.20 15.27
N GLU A 438 17.94 -0.43 14.47
CA GLU A 438 19.10 -1.15 14.96
C GLU A 438 20.15 -0.16 15.48
N VAL A 439 20.48 -0.28 16.76
CA VAL A 439 21.36 0.65 17.47
C VAL A 439 22.67 -0.04 17.82
N PRO A 440 23.84 0.58 17.57
CA PRO A 440 25.14 0.00 17.92
C PRO A 440 25.33 -0.09 19.44
N GLU A 441 26.12 -1.06 19.89
CA GLU A 441 26.31 -1.42 21.31
C GLU A 441 26.63 -0.22 22.25
N PRO A 442 27.51 0.73 21.88
CA PRO A 442 27.85 1.86 22.75
C PRO A 442 26.64 2.75 23.11
N LEU A 443 25.61 2.77 22.27
CA LEU A 443 24.43 3.65 22.42
C LEU A 443 23.23 2.94 23.06
N ARG A 444 23.30 1.63 23.31
CA ARG A 444 22.16 0.84 23.85
C ARG A 444 21.81 1.13 25.30
N ASN A 445 22.58 1.97 26.01
CA ASN A 445 22.36 2.29 27.42
C ASN A 445 22.17 1.05 28.34
N GLY A 446 22.82 -0.08 28.01
CA GLY A 446 22.72 -1.34 28.74
C GLY A 446 21.55 -2.25 28.35
N SER A 447 20.78 -1.91 27.31
CA SER A 447 19.78 -2.80 26.72
C SER A 447 20.46 -3.96 25.97
N GLU A 448 19.99 -5.18 26.23
CA GLU A 448 20.40 -6.37 25.46
C GLU A 448 19.75 -6.40 24.07
N GLN A 449 18.69 -5.61 23.84
CA GLN A 449 18.00 -5.55 22.56
C GLN A 449 18.83 -4.74 21.56
N LYS A 450 19.11 -5.34 20.39
CA LYS A 450 19.82 -4.69 19.29
C LYS A 450 18.98 -3.64 18.56
N VAL A 451 17.67 -3.85 18.54
CA VAL A 451 16.69 -2.98 17.86
C VAL A 451 15.84 -2.30 18.92
N ILE A 452 15.76 -0.98 18.87
CA ILE A 452 14.94 -0.15 19.75
C ILE A 452 13.67 0.24 18.98
N PRO A 453 12.45 0.03 19.53
CA PRO A 453 11.21 0.47 18.91
C PRO A 453 11.21 1.97 18.57
N LEU A 454 10.60 2.33 17.45
CA LEU A 454 10.66 3.70 16.93
C LEU A 454 9.94 4.68 17.87
N ASP A 455 8.88 4.26 18.57
CA ASP A 455 8.15 5.08 19.55
C ASP A 455 8.93 5.41 20.83
N GLU A 456 10.05 4.72 21.06
CA GLU A 456 11.01 5.06 22.12
C GLU A 456 12.02 6.14 21.66
N ILE A 457 12.19 6.34 20.35
CA ILE A 457 13.15 7.29 19.75
C ILE A 457 12.43 8.55 19.23
N LEU A 458 11.38 8.37 18.43
CA LEU A 458 10.50 9.39 17.90
C LEU A 458 9.09 9.14 18.47
N PRO A 459 8.66 9.88 19.50
CA PRO A 459 7.39 9.62 20.16
C PRO A 459 6.22 9.90 19.22
N HIS A 460 5.07 9.33 19.55
CA HIS A 460 3.79 9.72 18.95
C HIS A 460 2.91 10.40 19.99
N SER A 461 2.02 11.27 19.53
CA SER A 461 1.03 11.93 20.37
C SER A 461 -0.35 11.76 19.78
N TYR A 462 -1.38 12.03 20.58
CA TYR A 462 -2.73 12.13 20.06
C TYR A 462 -3.44 13.32 20.66
N VAL A 463 -4.27 13.98 19.87
CA VAL A 463 -5.13 15.06 20.36
C VAL A 463 -6.42 14.47 20.92
N SER A 464 -6.85 14.97 22.07
CA SER A 464 -8.11 14.57 22.70
C SER A 464 -8.62 15.73 23.54
N GLN A 465 -9.86 16.17 23.30
CA GLN A 465 -10.48 17.30 24.02
C GLN A 465 -9.68 18.61 23.87
N GLY A 466 -9.06 18.83 22.71
CA GLY A 466 -8.24 20.02 22.43
C GLY A 466 -6.86 20.03 23.08
N GLU A 467 -6.47 18.97 23.79
CA GLU A 467 -5.13 18.82 24.37
C GLU A 467 -4.35 17.72 23.65
N GLN A 468 -3.11 18.01 23.26
CA GLN A 468 -2.16 17.02 22.75
C GLN A 468 -1.56 16.22 23.91
N LYS A 469 -1.66 14.89 23.85
CA LYS A 469 -1.12 13.97 24.85
C LYS A 469 -0.02 13.13 24.21
N CYS A 470 1.23 13.39 24.61
CA CYS A 470 2.37 12.58 24.19
C CYS A 470 2.34 11.19 24.85
N MET A 471 2.68 10.18 24.06
CA MET A 471 2.80 8.79 24.45
C MET A 471 4.14 8.24 23.94
N GLY A 472 4.70 7.24 24.60
CA GLY A 472 6.02 6.69 24.25
C GLY A 472 7.16 7.36 25.02
N GLY A 473 8.32 7.48 24.37
CA GLY A 473 9.55 8.06 24.92
C GLY A 473 9.45 9.54 25.33
N PRO A 474 10.55 10.14 25.83
CA PRO A 474 10.62 11.58 26.07
C PRO A 474 10.37 12.37 24.76
N PRO A 475 9.97 13.65 24.82
CA PRO A 475 9.76 14.47 23.63
C PRO A 475 11.00 14.43 22.72
N GLY A 476 10.82 13.94 21.50
CA GLY A 476 11.85 13.84 20.48
C GLY A 476 11.94 15.12 19.64
N PRO A 477 12.82 15.13 18.63
CA PRO A 477 12.96 16.26 17.70
C PRO A 477 11.70 16.47 16.85
N SER A 478 10.94 15.41 16.56
CA SER A 478 9.68 15.44 15.83
C SER A 478 8.75 14.38 16.41
N THR A 479 7.45 14.61 16.29
CA THR A 479 6.38 13.77 16.84
C THR A 479 5.37 13.41 15.75
N LEU A 480 4.97 12.14 15.70
CA LEU A 480 3.80 11.73 14.93
C LEU A 480 2.51 12.08 15.70
N VAL A 481 1.71 13.03 15.20
CA VAL A 481 0.49 13.51 15.87
C VAL A 481 -0.75 12.85 15.27
N LEU A 482 -1.45 12.04 16.06
CA LEU A 482 -2.65 11.33 15.64
C LEU A 482 -3.91 12.15 15.94
N VAL A 483 -4.68 12.41 14.89
CA VAL A 483 -5.94 13.17 14.96
C VAL A 483 -7.09 12.39 14.31
N SER A 484 -8.31 12.64 14.77
CA SER A 484 -9.52 11.93 14.34
C SER A 484 -10.67 12.85 13.92
N SER A 485 -10.50 14.17 14.04
CA SER A 485 -11.47 15.16 13.58
C SER A 485 -10.75 16.43 13.12
N ALA A 486 -11.38 17.21 12.24
CA ALA A 486 -10.81 18.46 11.75
C ALA A 486 -10.47 19.43 12.89
N ASP A 487 -11.35 19.53 13.90
CA ASP A 487 -11.12 20.35 15.10
C ASP A 487 -9.85 19.98 15.88
N GLU A 488 -9.38 18.73 15.76
CA GLU A 488 -8.17 18.25 16.42
C GLU A 488 -6.88 18.63 15.67
N LEU A 489 -6.98 19.17 14.44
CA LEU A 489 -5.84 19.72 13.70
C LEU A 489 -5.49 21.14 14.18
N ASN A 490 -6.49 21.93 14.60
CA ASN A 490 -6.30 23.31 15.09
C ASN A 490 -5.28 23.48 16.23
N PRO A 491 -5.19 22.58 17.24
CA PRO A 491 -4.23 22.72 18.34
C PRO A 491 -2.78 22.41 17.95
N ILE A 492 -2.53 21.90 16.73
CA ILE A 492 -1.20 21.57 16.24
C ILE A 492 -0.57 22.87 15.71
N GLU A 493 -0.01 23.69 16.61
CA GLU A 493 0.70 24.92 16.23
C GLU A 493 1.92 24.57 15.37
N GLY A 494 2.00 25.12 14.14
CA GLY A 494 3.08 24.81 13.21
C GLY A 494 3.00 23.42 12.60
N ALA A 495 1.79 22.87 12.44
CA ALA A 495 1.56 21.60 11.77
C ALA A 495 2.31 21.56 10.44
N GLY A 496 3.32 20.70 10.34
CA GLY A 496 3.99 20.42 9.08
C GLY A 496 3.12 19.55 8.18
N PRO A 497 3.71 18.57 7.49
CA PRO A 497 2.97 17.68 6.62
C PRO A 497 1.77 17.00 7.30
N THR A 498 0.62 17.02 6.62
CA THR A 498 -0.63 16.39 7.07
C THR A 498 -1.04 15.29 6.11
N LEU A 499 -1.09 14.05 6.60
CA LEU A 499 -1.54 12.88 5.85
C LEU A 499 -2.95 12.49 6.28
N PHE A 500 -3.81 12.15 5.31
CA PHE A 500 -5.16 11.67 5.58
C PHE A 500 -5.29 10.19 5.22
N ASN A 501 -5.56 9.36 6.24
CA ASN A 501 -5.84 7.95 6.07
C ASN A 501 -7.30 7.74 5.62
N PHE A 502 -7.53 7.84 4.32
CA PHE A 502 -8.80 7.49 3.66
C PHE A 502 -8.81 6.09 3.07
N HIS A 503 -7.83 5.26 3.42
CA HIS A 503 -7.69 3.92 2.90
C HIS A 503 -8.92 3.06 3.22
N SER A 504 -9.47 3.23 4.43
CA SER A 504 -10.65 2.51 4.92
C SER A 504 -11.98 3.15 4.53
N ARG A 505 -12.11 4.48 4.66
CA ARG A 505 -13.36 5.23 4.53
C ARG A 505 -13.05 6.72 4.32
N VAL A 506 -13.92 7.39 3.56
CA VAL A 506 -13.98 8.85 3.44
C VAL A 506 -15.44 9.30 3.47
N THR A 507 -15.71 10.46 4.10
CA THR A 507 -17.01 11.15 4.06
C THR A 507 -16.92 12.45 3.26
N GLU A 508 -18.05 13.03 2.89
CA GLU A 508 -18.09 14.37 2.27
C GLU A 508 -17.41 15.43 3.16
N GLU A 509 -17.74 15.44 4.46
CA GLU A 509 -17.04 16.27 5.45
C GLU A 509 -15.51 16.04 5.50
N ASP A 510 -15.01 14.86 5.10
CA ASP A 510 -13.57 14.60 5.09
C ASP A 510 -12.89 15.22 3.87
N GLU A 511 -13.58 15.24 2.72
CA GLU A 511 -13.10 15.86 1.48
C GLU A 511 -13.06 17.39 1.66
N ASP A 512 -14.10 17.98 2.26
CA ASP A 512 -14.13 19.41 2.61
C ASP A 512 -12.95 19.82 3.50
N VAL A 513 -12.58 18.96 4.46
CA VAL A 513 -11.45 19.24 5.36
C VAL A 513 -10.11 19.20 4.62
N VAL A 514 -9.96 18.34 3.61
CA VAL A 514 -8.75 18.34 2.77
C VAL A 514 -8.65 19.65 1.98
N ASP A 515 -9.77 20.10 1.40
CA ASP A 515 -9.81 21.33 0.63
C ASP A 515 -9.57 22.58 1.49
N ASP A 516 -10.15 22.61 2.70
CA ASP A 516 -9.93 23.67 3.69
C ASP A 516 -8.45 23.77 4.10
N ILE A 517 -7.81 22.63 4.40
CA ILE A 517 -6.38 22.63 4.80
C ILE A 517 -5.48 22.95 3.62
N THR A 518 -5.76 22.38 2.45
CA THR A 518 -5.01 22.68 1.22
C THR A 518 -5.09 24.17 0.86
N SER A 519 -6.23 24.82 1.12
CA SER A 519 -6.41 26.25 0.88
C SER A 519 -5.75 27.14 1.94
N ALA A 520 -5.52 26.60 3.15
CA ALA A 520 -5.02 27.36 4.30
C ALA A 520 -3.51 27.19 4.54
N SER A 521 -2.87 26.16 3.97
CA SER A 521 -1.48 25.80 4.25
C SER A 521 -0.68 25.59 2.96
N ASP A 522 0.58 26.04 2.98
CA ASP A 522 1.59 25.74 1.94
C ASP A 522 2.36 24.43 2.26
N GLU A 523 1.94 23.68 3.30
CA GLU A 523 2.54 22.41 3.70
C GLU A 523 1.98 21.23 2.89
N LEU A 524 2.69 20.10 2.90
CA LEU A 524 2.23 18.87 2.26
C LEU A 524 0.87 18.40 2.83
N VAL A 525 -0.14 18.34 1.97
CA VAL A 525 -1.42 17.68 2.25
C VAL A 525 -1.53 16.40 1.40
N CYS A 526 -1.66 15.24 2.05
CA CYS A 526 -1.58 13.96 1.35
C CYS A 526 -2.78 13.05 1.69
N PRO A 527 -3.87 13.10 0.92
CA PRO A 527 -4.96 12.16 1.07
C PRO A 527 -4.64 10.80 0.46
N MET A 528 -4.78 9.73 1.25
CA MET A 528 -4.39 8.37 0.88
C MET A 528 -5.59 7.45 0.72
N TYR A 529 -5.79 6.93 -0.48
CA TYR A 529 -6.91 6.09 -0.87
C TYR A 529 -6.47 4.68 -1.24
N SER A 530 -7.45 3.78 -1.34
CA SER A 530 -7.30 2.44 -1.93
C SER A 530 -8.36 2.18 -2.99
N LEU A 531 -8.21 1.09 -3.75
CA LEU A 531 -9.27 0.58 -4.63
C LEU A 531 -10.61 0.32 -3.92
N TYR A 532 -10.55 0.09 -2.61
CA TYR A 532 -11.67 -0.33 -1.79
C TYR A 532 -11.98 0.69 -0.69
N THR A 533 -11.58 1.94 -0.90
CA THR A 533 -12.01 3.05 -0.04
C THR A 533 -13.53 3.11 -0.06
N LYS A 534 -14.12 3.24 1.13
CA LYS A 534 -15.56 3.32 1.31
C LYS A 534 -15.99 4.78 1.36
N HIS A 535 -16.58 5.26 0.28
CA HIS A 535 -17.14 6.61 0.17
C HIS A 535 -18.53 6.67 0.81
N GLN A 536 -18.72 7.63 1.72
CA GLN A 536 -19.98 7.88 2.42
C GLN A 536 -20.36 9.36 2.27
N TYR A 537 -21.00 9.69 1.15
CA TYR A 537 -21.58 11.01 0.89
C TYR A 537 -22.89 11.19 1.68
N ASP A 538 -23.22 12.42 2.04
CA ASP A 538 -24.42 12.71 2.84
C ASP A 538 -25.71 12.35 2.08
N GLY A 539 -26.80 12.12 2.83
CA GLY A 539 -28.13 11.88 2.25
C GLY A 539 -28.54 10.42 2.02
N ASN A 540 -28.35 9.51 2.99
CA ASN A 540 -28.81 8.11 2.94
C ASN A 540 -28.31 7.29 1.71
N ARG A 541 -27.32 7.80 0.97
CA ARG A 541 -26.66 7.11 -0.15
C ARG A 541 -25.98 5.84 0.35
N VAL A 542 -26.13 4.70 -0.36
CA VAL A 542 -25.38 3.49 0.04
C VAL A 542 -23.91 3.68 -0.24
N PRO A 543 -23.04 3.31 0.73
CA PRO A 543 -21.61 3.50 0.58
C PRO A 543 -21.07 2.85 -0.70
N GLN A 544 -20.26 3.60 -1.43
CA GLN A 544 -19.59 3.13 -2.64
C GLN A 544 -18.16 2.68 -2.33
N TYR A 545 -17.75 1.52 -2.84
CA TYR A 545 -16.38 1.02 -2.76
C TYR A 545 -15.71 1.22 -4.13
N CYS A 546 -14.90 2.27 -4.23
CA CYS A 546 -14.13 2.61 -5.42
C CYS A 546 -13.02 3.60 -5.04
N PRO A 547 -12.07 3.88 -5.95
CA PRO A 547 -11.25 5.08 -5.81
C PRO A 547 -12.09 6.37 -5.85
N PRO A 548 -11.62 7.47 -5.22
CA PRO A 548 -12.18 8.81 -5.45
C PRO A 548 -11.98 9.26 -6.89
N ASP A 549 -12.80 10.21 -7.32
CA ASP A 549 -12.51 11.02 -8.49
C ASP A 549 -11.49 12.11 -8.09
N VAL A 550 -10.19 11.79 -8.17
CA VAL A 550 -9.10 12.70 -7.80
C VAL A 550 -8.76 13.67 -8.94
N PRO A 551 -8.50 14.96 -8.66
CA PRO A 551 -8.06 15.92 -9.67
C PRO A 551 -6.77 15.46 -10.39
N SER A 552 -6.61 15.85 -11.65
CA SER A 552 -5.53 15.42 -12.56
C SER A 552 -4.11 15.89 -12.19
N ALA A 553 -3.87 16.35 -10.96
CA ALA A 553 -2.57 16.82 -10.50
C ALA A 553 -1.77 15.70 -9.80
N GLY A 554 -0.94 14.99 -10.57
CA GLY A 554 0.22 14.22 -10.06
C GLY A 554 -0.03 13.21 -8.93
N VAL A 555 -0.97 12.28 -9.11
CA VAL A 555 -1.23 11.15 -8.19
C VAL A 555 0.03 10.29 -8.00
N LEU A 556 0.21 9.78 -6.78
CA LEU A 556 1.25 8.80 -6.45
C LEU A 556 0.64 7.42 -6.16
N PRO A 557 1.32 6.31 -6.50
CA PRO A 557 2.53 6.22 -7.31
C PRO A 557 2.30 6.72 -8.74
N ASP A 558 3.37 7.11 -9.44
CA ASP A 558 3.22 7.66 -10.79
C ASP A 558 2.77 6.61 -11.82
N THR A 559 2.06 7.08 -12.86
CA THR A 559 1.48 6.21 -13.90
C THR A 559 2.53 5.37 -14.64
N ARG A 560 3.77 5.86 -14.74
CA ARG A 560 4.84 5.15 -15.43
C ARG A 560 5.28 3.94 -14.62
N THR A 561 5.50 4.11 -13.32
CA THR A 561 5.81 3.03 -12.38
C THR A 561 4.69 2.00 -12.36
N VAL A 562 3.42 2.46 -12.36
CA VAL A 562 2.26 1.58 -12.43
C VAL A 562 2.33 0.68 -13.67
N ARG A 563 2.69 1.25 -14.83
CA ARG A 563 2.87 0.48 -16.07
C ARG A 563 4.08 -0.45 -15.99
N ASP A 564 5.22 0.05 -15.54
CA ASP A 564 6.46 -0.72 -15.46
C ASP A 564 6.25 -1.98 -14.58
N VAL A 565 5.56 -1.86 -13.43
CA VAL A 565 5.21 -3.01 -12.56
C VAL A 565 4.24 -4.01 -13.22
N ILE A 566 3.33 -3.54 -14.08
CA ILE A 566 2.41 -4.41 -14.81
C ILE A 566 3.15 -5.14 -15.95
N ASP A 567 4.00 -4.42 -16.69
CA ASP A 567 4.75 -4.93 -17.84
C ASP A 567 5.88 -5.88 -17.42
N GLU A 568 6.51 -5.63 -16.27
CA GLU A 568 7.64 -6.41 -15.74
C GLU A 568 7.25 -7.73 -15.10
N SER A 569 5.95 -8.11 -15.07
CA SER A 569 5.44 -9.28 -14.35
C SER A 569 6.25 -10.57 -14.62
N SER A 570 7.23 -10.80 -13.76
CA SER A 570 8.10 -11.97 -13.76
C SER A 570 7.52 -13.00 -12.79
N GLU A 571 7.64 -14.27 -13.16
CA GLU A 571 7.12 -15.43 -12.41
C GLU A 571 7.79 -15.63 -11.01
N GLU A 572 8.60 -14.67 -10.51
CA GLU A 572 9.56 -14.91 -9.42
C GLU A 572 9.09 -14.55 -8.00
N SER A 573 7.98 -13.83 -7.80
CA SER A 573 7.49 -13.48 -6.45
C SER A 573 6.21 -14.24 -6.06
N GLU A 574 6.35 -15.54 -5.79
CA GLU A 574 5.23 -16.41 -5.36
C GLU A 574 4.69 -16.10 -3.94
N GLN A 575 5.41 -15.32 -3.11
CA GLN A 575 4.98 -15.02 -1.74
C GLN A 575 4.60 -13.55 -1.57
N ARG A 576 3.35 -13.28 -1.12
CA ARG A 576 2.94 -11.95 -0.68
C ARG A 576 3.70 -11.61 0.60
N SER A 577 4.43 -10.51 0.56
CA SER A 577 5.08 -9.98 1.74
C SER A 577 4.09 -9.37 2.73
N GLU A 578 4.39 -9.56 4.02
CA GLU A 578 3.70 -8.90 5.12
C GLU A 578 4.08 -7.41 5.25
N PHE A 579 5.05 -6.92 4.46
CA PHE A 579 5.53 -5.54 4.55
C PHE A 579 4.51 -4.53 4.01
N PRO A 580 4.37 -3.36 4.66
CA PRO A 580 3.33 -2.38 4.32
C PRO A 580 3.44 -1.74 2.94
N LEU A 581 4.63 -1.68 2.34
CA LEU A 581 4.89 -0.98 1.07
C LEU A 581 5.06 -1.90 -0.14
N GLU A 582 4.85 -3.21 0.01
CA GLU A 582 4.90 -4.15 -1.11
C GLU A 582 3.52 -4.27 -1.79
N GLY A 583 3.30 -3.47 -2.82
CA GLY A 583 2.05 -3.45 -3.60
C GLY A 583 2.16 -4.08 -4.99
N ASP A 584 3.36 -4.43 -5.43
CA ASP A 584 3.66 -4.79 -6.82
C ASP A 584 2.83 -5.99 -7.29
N ARG A 585 2.83 -7.09 -6.52
CA ARG A 585 2.03 -8.27 -6.83
C ARG A 585 0.53 -7.96 -6.94
N ASP A 586 0.02 -7.08 -6.07
CA ASP A 586 -1.40 -6.72 -6.06
C ASP A 586 -1.76 -5.94 -7.33
N LEU A 587 -0.86 -5.07 -7.78
CA LEU A 587 -1.00 -4.31 -9.01
C LEU A 587 -0.83 -5.18 -10.27
N SER A 588 0.20 -6.01 -10.34
CA SER A 588 0.42 -6.93 -11.47
C SER A 588 -0.77 -7.88 -11.63
N SER A 589 -1.36 -8.35 -10.53
CA SER A 589 -2.55 -9.20 -10.53
C SER A 589 -3.82 -8.50 -11.07
N LEU A 590 -3.87 -7.17 -11.04
CA LEU A 590 -4.93 -6.40 -11.70
C LEU A 590 -4.62 -6.20 -13.20
N GLY A 591 -3.33 -6.12 -13.56
CA GLY A 591 -2.86 -5.90 -14.93
C GLY A 591 -2.98 -7.11 -15.86
N THR A 592 -3.08 -8.34 -15.36
CA THR A 592 -3.08 -9.57 -16.18
C THR A 592 -4.41 -9.89 -16.88
N GLY A 593 -5.47 -9.09 -16.71
CA GLY A 593 -6.79 -9.36 -17.30
C GLY A 593 -7.46 -10.58 -16.64
N ARG A 594 -8.23 -10.32 -15.59
CA ARG A 594 -8.87 -11.39 -14.80
C ARG A 594 -10.09 -11.98 -15.51
N GLU A 595 -10.23 -13.31 -15.44
CA GLU A 595 -11.47 -13.99 -15.81
C GLU A 595 -12.44 -13.94 -14.62
N VAL A 596 -13.65 -13.42 -14.85
CA VAL A 596 -14.77 -13.50 -13.91
C VAL A 596 -15.77 -14.51 -14.44
N ARG A 597 -15.93 -15.63 -13.73
CA ARG A 597 -16.84 -16.71 -14.11
C ARG A 597 -18.21 -16.48 -13.47
N ILE A 598 -19.27 -16.54 -14.27
CA ILE A 598 -20.65 -16.54 -13.78
C ILE A 598 -21.17 -17.96 -13.94
N GLU A 599 -21.48 -18.59 -12.82
CA GLU A 599 -22.01 -19.94 -12.79
C GLU A 599 -23.49 -19.91 -12.41
N ALA A 600 -24.33 -20.44 -13.31
CA ALA A 600 -25.77 -20.58 -13.07
C ALA A 600 -26.03 -21.94 -12.39
N VAL A 601 -26.61 -21.90 -11.19
CA VAL A 601 -27.03 -23.12 -10.48
C VAL A 601 -28.36 -23.64 -11.04
N ASP A 602 -28.62 -24.95 -10.94
CA ASP A 602 -29.93 -25.52 -11.30
C ASP A 602 -31.00 -24.98 -10.34
N ALA A 603 -31.70 -23.93 -10.76
CA ALA A 603 -32.65 -23.19 -9.95
C ALA A 603 -34.06 -23.79 -9.96
N GLY A 604 -34.35 -24.71 -10.88
CA GLY A 604 -35.72 -25.19 -11.11
C GLY A 604 -36.71 -24.02 -11.27
N PRO A 605 -37.86 -24.02 -10.58
CA PRO A 605 -38.86 -22.94 -10.65
C PRO A 605 -38.38 -21.58 -10.09
N ILE A 606 -37.31 -21.55 -9.30
CA ILE A 606 -36.83 -20.30 -8.67
C ILE A 606 -36.39 -19.29 -9.73
N GLU A 607 -35.73 -19.74 -10.81
CA GLU A 607 -35.31 -18.86 -11.90
C GLU A 607 -36.51 -18.24 -12.63
N GLU A 608 -37.53 -19.04 -12.95
CA GLU A 608 -38.76 -18.59 -13.63
C GLU A 608 -39.47 -17.49 -12.82
N HIS A 609 -39.69 -17.72 -11.53
CA HIS A 609 -40.35 -16.74 -10.66
C HIS A 609 -39.51 -15.49 -10.40
N LEU A 610 -38.17 -15.61 -10.36
CA LEU A 610 -37.30 -14.44 -10.35
C LEU A 610 -37.42 -13.66 -11.68
N ASN A 611 -37.48 -14.34 -12.83
CA ASN A 611 -37.67 -13.70 -14.14
C ASN A 611 -38.99 -12.94 -14.20
N GLU A 612 -40.11 -13.59 -13.88
CA GLU A 612 -41.43 -12.96 -13.85
C GLU A 612 -41.47 -11.76 -12.89
N GLY A 613 -40.82 -11.88 -11.72
CA GLY A 613 -40.75 -10.79 -10.76
C GLY A 613 -39.98 -9.58 -11.30
N TYR A 614 -38.86 -9.83 -11.98
CA TYR A 614 -38.08 -8.74 -12.58
C TYR A 614 -38.77 -8.13 -13.80
N GLU A 615 -39.48 -8.91 -14.61
CA GLU A 615 -40.33 -8.41 -15.69
C GLU A 615 -41.42 -7.48 -15.13
N ALA A 616 -42.16 -7.91 -14.10
CA ALA A 616 -43.15 -7.06 -13.43
C ALA A 616 -42.53 -5.80 -12.81
N ALA A 617 -41.31 -5.89 -12.25
CA ALA A 617 -40.59 -4.73 -11.75
C ALA A 617 -40.16 -3.78 -12.88
N THR A 618 -39.89 -4.29 -14.07
CA THR A 618 -39.51 -3.53 -15.27
C THR A 618 -40.71 -2.83 -15.87
N ASP A 619 -41.82 -3.55 -15.99
CA ASP A 619 -43.10 -2.98 -16.40
C ASP A 619 -43.45 -1.78 -15.53
N LEU A 620 -43.25 -1.86 -14.21
CA LEU A 620 -43.43 -0.70 -13.32
C LEU A 620 -42.54 0.49 -13.68
N LEU A 621 -41.28 0.28 -14.07
CA LEU A 621 -40.39 1.35 -14.52
C LEU A 621 -40.88 1.94 -15.86
N ASP A 622 -41.23 1.08 -16.82
CA ASP A 622 -41.71 1.49 -18.14
C ASP A 622 -43.07 2.21 -18.07
N PHE A 623 -43.90 1.90 -17.07
CA PHE A 623 -45.15 2.61 -16.77
C PHE A 623 -44.96 3.87 -15.91
N GLY A 624 -43.72 4.33 -15.69
CA GLY A 624 -43.42 5.56 -14.96
C GLY A 624 -43.63 5.47 -13.44
N ALA A 625 -43.77 4.26 -12.89
CA ALA A 625 -43.85 4.01 -11.46
C ALA A 625 -42.45 3.69 -10.90
N GLU A 626 -41.49 4.59 -11.13
CA GLU A 626 -40.07 4.37 -10.87
C GLU A 626 -39.76 3.92 -9.44
N HIS A 627 -40.35 4.59 -8.44
CA HIS A 627 -40.17 4.22 -7.04
C HIS A 627 -40.60 2.76 -6.76
N ALA A 628 -41.74 2.35 -7.32
CA ALA A 628 -42.27 1.00 -7.15
C ALA A 628 -41.46 -0.05 -7.91
N GLY A 629 -41.02 0.25 -9.14
CA GLY A 629 -40.14 -0.62 -9.90
C GLY A 629 -38.80 -0.83 -9.20
N TRP A 630 -38.12 0.26 -8.80
CA TRP A 630 -36.82 0.17 -8.11
C TRP A 630 -36.89 -0.56 -6.76
N ARG A 631 -37.95 -0.31 -5.99
CA ARG A 631 -38.18 -1.03 -4.74
C ARG A 631 -38.41 -2.51 -5.02
N SER A 632 -39.24 -2.87 -5.99
CA SER A 632 -39.45 -4.26 -6.43
C SER A 632 -38.12 -4.97 -6.79
N PHE A 633 -37.27 -4.33 -7.60
CA PHE A 633 -35.93 -4.84 -7.94
C PHE A 633 -35.07 -5.11 -6.71
N SER A 634 -35.06 -4.19 -5.73
CA SER A 634 -34.28 -4.33 -4.50
C SER A 634 -34.70 -5.55 -3.68
N TYR A 635 -36.00 -5.88 -3.67
CA TYR A 635 -36.52 -6.99 -2.87
C TYR A 635 -36.19 -8.31 -3.54
N LEU A 636 -36.42 -8.43 -4.85
CA LEU A 636 -36.03 -9.59 -5.64
C LEU A 636 -34.52 -9.87 -5.55
N GLN A 637 -33.68 -8.83 -5.62
CA GLN A 637 -32.22 -8.97 -5.44
C GLN A 637 -31.82 -9.52 -4.06
N ARG A 638 -32.65 -9.36 -3.03
CA ARG A 638 -32.35 -9.93 -1.72
C ARG A 638 -32.51 -11.45 -1.72
N PHE A 639 -33.49 -11.98 -2.45
CA PHE A 639 -33.70 -13.42 -2.63
C PHE A 639 -32.64 -14.04 -3.55
N GLU A 640 -32.29 -13.36 -4.66
CA GLU A 640 -31.24 -13.78 -5.61
C GLU A 640 -29.84 -13.91 -4.96
N ARG A 641 -29.62 -13.33 -3.78
CA ARG A 641 -28.32 -13.34 -3.08
C ARG A 641 -28.33 -14.09 -1.75
N LEU A 642 -29.46 -14.68 -1.36
CA LEU A 642 -29.60 -15.30 -0.04
C LEU A 642 -28.71 -16.55 0.01
N PRO A 643 -27.65 -16.58 0.85
CA PRO A 643 -26.66 -17.65 0.79
C PRO A 643 -27.02 -18.85 1.67
N VAL A 644 -28.21 -18.89 2.25
CA VAL A 644 -28.70 -19.95 3.16
C VAL A 644 -30.19 -20.19 2.91
N LEU A 645 -30.74 -21.25 3.48
CA LEU A 645 -32.20 -21.46 3.49
C LEU A 645 -32.91 -20.29 4.22
N ALA A 646 -34.07 -19.87 3.69
CA ALA A 646 -34.80 -18.73 4.24
C ALA A 646 -35.30 -18.98 5.67
N ASP A 647 -35.76 -20.20 5.96
CA ASP A 647 -36.24 -20.59 7.28
C ASP A 647 -35.12 -20.62 8.34
N GLU A 648 -33.91 -21.04 7.95
CA GLU A 648 -32.71 -21.03 8.78
C GLU A 648 -32.27 -19.60 9.12
N TYR A 649 -32.28 -18.70 8.13
CA TYR A 649 -32.02 -17.28 8.36
C TYR A 649 -33.04 -16.67 9.34
N ASP A 650 -34.33 -16.95 9.13
CA ASP A 650 -35.41 -16.42 9.96
C ASP A 650 -35.31 -16.94 11.40
N ARG A 651 -35.01 -18.23 11.58
CA ARG A 651 -34.75 -18.82 12.89
C ARG A 651 -33.54 -18.18 13.57
N TRP A 652 -32.46 -17.92 12.84
CA TRP A 652 -31.28 -17.25 13.35
C TRP A 652 -31.59 -15.82 13.82
N VAL A 653 -32.28 -15.03 13.01
CA VAL A 653 -32.69 -13.66 13.34
C VAL A 653 -33.55 -13.64 14.61
N LEU A 654 -34.55 -14.54 14.69
CA LEU A 654 -35.44 -14.64 15.86
C LEU A 654 -34.69 -15.07 17.13
N ASP A 655 -33.74 -15.99 17.04
CA ASP A 655 -32.91 -16.40 18.18
C ASP A 655 -32.01 -15.26 18.68
N LYS A 656 -31.35 -14.53 17.78
CA LYS A 656 -30.52 -13.36 18.17
C LYS A 656 -31.37 -12.25 18.79
N ARG A 657 -32.57 -11.98 18.26
CA ARG A 657 -33.52 -11.02 18.86
C ARG A 657 -33.96 -11.44 20.27
N ARG A 658 -34.19 -12.73 20.53
CA ARG A 658 -34.53 -13.25 21.87
C ARG A 658 -33.38 -13.11 22.87
N LYS A 659 -32.14 -13.28 22.40
CA LYS A 659 -30.93 -13.21 23.24
C LYS A 659 -30.41 -11.78 23.46
N SER A 660 -30.68 -10.86 22.54
CA SER A 660 -30.16 -9.48 22.59
C SER A 660 -31.02 -8.55 23.46
N LYS A 661 -30.41 -7.91 24.46
CA LYS A 661 -30.98 -6.77 25.18
C LYS A 661 -30.58 -5.47 24.45
N ARG A 662 -31.41 -5.06 23.46
CA ARG A 662 -31.34 -3.85 22.60
C ARG A 662 -30.53 -3.98 21.30
N GLY A 663 -31.15 -3.54 20.20
CA GLY A 663 -30.46 -2.78 19.14
C GLY A 663 -30.34 -3.41 17.75
N GLN A 664 -30.38 -4.74 17.59
CA GLN A 664 -30.28 -5.35 16.26
C GLN A 664 -31.65 -5.46 15.58
N ARG A 665 -31.89 -4.60 14.57
CA ARG A 665 -33.08 -4.59 13.69
C ARG A 665 -32.86 -5.41 12.40
N SER A 666 -32.26 -6.60 12.45
CA SER A 666 -32.25 -7.49 11.27
C SER A 666 -33.66 -8.04 11.08
N TRP A 667 -34.26 -7.89 9.91
CA TRP A 667 -35.58 -8.44 9.56
C TRP A 667 -35.48 -9.88 9.10
N THR A 668 -36.51 -10.68 9.41
CA THR A 668 -36.70 -11.98 8.78
C THR A 668 -37.09 -11.80 7.30
N MET A 669 -36.92 -12.82 6.47
CA MET A 669 -37.39 -12.81 5.08
C MET A 669 -38.92 -12.73 5.03
N ASP A 670 -39.63 -13.40 5.95
CA ASP A 670 -41.08 -13.25 6.12
C ASP A 670 -41.52 -11.81 6.45
N GLU A 671 -40.81 -11.14 7.37
CA GLU A 671 -41.06 -9.72 7.69
C GLU A 671 -40.76 -8.82 6.49
N PHE A 672 -39.78 -9.18 5.67
CA PHE A 672 -39.40 -8.43 4.46
C PHE A 672 -40.47 -8.56 3.36
N VAL A 673 -41.07 -9.75 3.15
CA VAL A 673 -42.22 -9.91 2.24
C VAL A 673 -43.44 -9.16 2.79
N THR A 674 -43.68 -9.23 4.10
CA THR A 674 -44.79 -8.52 4.76
C THR A 674 -44.68 -7.00 4.58
N GLU A 675 -43.48 -6.44 4.74
CA GLU A 675 -43.27 -5.00 4.56
C GLU A 675 -43.37 -4.58 3.08
N PHE A 676 -43.08 -5.47 2.13
CA PHE A 676 -43.42 -5.24 0.72
C PHE A 676 -44.94 -5.24 0.48
N ASP A 677 -45.71 -6.10 1.15
CA ASP A 677 -47.18 -6.08 1.09
C ASP A 677 -47.75 -4.76 1.64
N GLU A 678 -47.16 -4.24 2.71
CA GLU A 678 -47.51 -2.93 3.25
C GLU A 678 -47.18 -1.81 2.26
N PHE A 679 -45.98 -1.83 1.66
CA PHE A 679 -45.58 -0.90 0.61
C PHE A 679 -46.55 -0.93 -0.57
N LYS A 680 -46.83 -2.12 -1.12
CA LYS A 680 -47.81 -2.34 -2.19
C LYS A 680 -49.18 -1.71 -1.88
N ARG A 681 -49.60 -1.66 -0.61
CA ARG A 681 -50.89 -1.05 -0.23
C ARG A 681 -50.86 0.48 -0.22
N GLY A 682 -49.69 1.09 -0.06
CA GLY A 682 -49.47 2.54 -0.09
C GLY A 682 -49.18 3.11 -1.48
N VAL A 683 -48.81 2.26 -2.44
CA VAL A 683 -48.54 2.64 -3.83
C VAL A 683 -49.83 2.96 -4.60
N ASP A 684 -49.74 3.90 -5.54
CA ASP A 684 -50.82 4.30 -6.47
C ASP A 684 -51.54 3.11 -7.11
N MET A 685 -52.85 3.27 -7.36
CA MET A 685 -53.73 2.19 -7.84
C MET A 685 -53.23 1.49 -9.12
N LEU A 686 -52.51 2.19 -10.00
CA LEU A 686 -51.95 1.63 -11.24
C LEU A 686 -50.66 0.84 -11.01
N ALA A 687 -49.75 1.35 -10.17
CA ALA A 687 -48.54 0.63 -9.78
C ALA A 687 -48.84 -0.53 -8.81
N ARG A 688 -50.05 -0.57 -8.23
CA ARG A 688 -50.53 -1.66 -7.40
C ARG A 688 -50.65 -3.00 -8.13
N ALA A 689 -50.93 -3.00 -9.43
CA ALA A 689 -51.03 -4.23 -10.21
C ALA A 689 -49.65 -4.90 -10.35
N GLY A 690 -48.66 -4.20 -10.92
CA GLY A 690 -47.30 -4.74 -11.05
C GLY A 690 -46.63 -5.03 -9.70
N THR A 691 -46.88 -4.23 -8.66
CA THR A 691 -46.39 -4.56 -7.30
C THR A 691 -47.15 -5.74 -6.67
N SER A 692 -48.37 -6.05 -7.11
CA SER A 692 -49.07 -7.29 -6.71
C SER A 692 -48.43 -8.51 -7.35
N ASP A 693 -48.09 -8.42 -8.64
CA ASP A 693 -47.40 -9.49 -9.36
C ASP A 693 -46.05 -9.76 -8.72
N VAL A 694 -45.22 -8.72 -8.47
CA VAL A 694 -43.96 -8.86 -7.72
C VAL A 694 -44.18 -9.50 -6.35
N HIS A 695 -45.19 -9.08 -5.60
CA HIS A 695 -45.47 -9.65 -4.28
C HIS A 695 -45.82 -11.15 -4.34
N GLU A 696 -46.59 -11.58 -5.34
CA GLU A 696 -46.88 -13.01 -5.57
C GLU A 696 -45.58 -13.79 -5.81
N GLN A 697 -44.67 -13.25 -6.62
CA GLN A 697 -43.35 -13.85 -6.85
C GLN A 697 -42.52 -13.94 -5.57
N LEU A 698 -42.50 -12.88 -4.75
CA LEU A 698 -41.77 -12.89 -3.46
C LEU A 698 -42.34 -13.94 -2.48
N GLU A 699 -43.67 -14.11 -2.41
CA GLU A 699 -44.29 -15.15 -1.58
C GLU A 699 -43.91 -16.56 -2.05
N TYR A 700 -43.86 -16.79 -3.37
CA TYR A 700 -43.41 -18.05 -3.93
C TYR A 700 -41.94 -18.30 -3.58
N LEU A 701 -41.07 -17.33 -3.88
CA LEU A 701 -39.63 -17.43 -3.66
C LEU A 701 -39.30 -17.70 -2.21
N LEU A 702 -39.99 -17.06 -1.26
CA LEU A 702 -39.85 -17.34 0.16
C LEU A 702 -40.09 -18.83 0.45
N ARG A 703 -41.25 -19.37 0.05
CA ARG A 703 -41.60 -20.78 0.31
C ARG A 703 -40.67 -21.77 -0.40
N ALA A 704 -40.21 -21.44 -1.60
CA ALA A 704 -39.27 -22.26 -2.34
C ALA A 704 -37.92 -22.32 -1.61
N LEU A 705 -37.38 -21.16 -1.20
CA LEU A 705 -36.08 -21.03 -0.53
C LEU A 705 -36.09 -21.49 0.93
N GLU A 706 -37.26 -21.61 1.56
CA GLU A 706 -37.43 -22.34 2.83
C GLU A 706 -37.22 -23.85 2.66
N GLN A 707 -37.64 -24.42 1.52
CA GLN A 707 -37.55 -25.85 1.28
C GLN A 707 -36.21 -26.27 0.70
N ARG A 708 -35.71 -25.49 -0.28
CA ARG A 708 -34.49 -25.78 -1.00
C ARG A 708 -33.87 -24.50 -1.55
N ASN A 709 -32.59 -24.27 -1.25
CA ASN A 709 -31.81 -23.19 -1.82
C ASN A 709 -30.59 -23.77 -2.54
N THR A 710 -30.63 -23.76 -3.87
CA THR A 710 -29.57 -24.36 -4.70
C THR A 710 -28.29 -23.52 -4.74
N LEU A 711 -28.35 -22.21 -4.45
CA LEU A 711 -27.14 -21.41 -4.18
C LEU A 711 -26.45 -21.88 -2.90
N TYR A 712 -27.21 -22.15 -1.83
CA TYR A 712 -26.63 -22.69 -0.59
C TYR A 712 -26.03 -24.08 -0.81
N GLU A 713 -26.71 -24.96 -1.54
CA GLU A 713 -26.19 -26.28 -1.91
C GLU A 713 -24.86 -26.17 -2.68
N ALA A 714 -24.78 -25.28 -3.68
CA ALA A 714 -23.56 -25.04 -4.45
C ALA A 714 -22.42 -24.47 -3.59
N VAL A 715 -22.72 -23.54 -2.67
CA VAL A 715 -21.73 -23.03 -1.70
C VAL A 715 -21.22 -24.16 -0.80
N CYS A 716 -22.10 -25.00 -0.27
CA CYS A 716 -21.71 -26.16 0.54
C CYS A 716 -20.80 -27.11 -0.24
N GLU A 717 -21.15 -27.44 -1.48
CA GLU A 717 -20.35 -28.32 -2.34
C GLU A 717 -18.94 -27.74 -2.58
N ARG A 718 -18.85 -26.49 -3.02
CA ARG A 718 -17.56 -25.81 -3.29
C ARG A 718 -16.67 -25.72 -2.05
N VAL A 719 -17.25 -25.34 -0.91
CA VAL A 719 -16.48 -25.21 0.35
C VAL A 719 -16.07 -26.59 0.88
N SER A 720 -16.93 -27.60 0.78
CA SER A 720 -16.63 -28.99 1.16
C SER A 720 -15.50 -29.56 0.31
N ASP A 721 -15.51 -29.30 -1.00
CA ASP A 721 -14.47 -29.76 -1.91
C ASP A 721 -13.15 -29.03 -1.68
N ALA A 722 -13.17 -27.71 -1.47
CA ALA A 722 -12.00 -26.95 -1.06
C ALA A 722 -11.40 -27.50 0.25
N GLU A 723 -12.22 -27.86 1.25
CA GLU A 723 -11.72 -28.47 2.48
C GLU A 723 -11.05 -29.83 2.23
N LYS A 724 -11.68 -30.71 1.43
CA LYS A 724 -11.18 -32.05 1.10
C LYS A 724 -9.86 -31.99 0.34
N GLU A 725 -9.75 -31.08 -0.61
CA GLU A 725 -8.60 -30.92 -1.49
C GLU A 725 -7.52 -30.02 -0.91
N ARG A 726 -7.79 -29.40 0.25
CA ARG A 726 -6.93 -28.42 0.92
C ARG A 726 -6.65 -27.19 0.06
N ARG A 727 -7.61 -26.81 -0.78
CA ARG A 727 -7.62 -25.52 -1.47
C ARG A 727 -8.10 -24.43 -0.51
N SER A 728 -7.70 -23.21 -0.83
CA SER A 728 -8.06 -21.99 -0.14
C SER A 728 -9.21 -21.31 -0.87
N ILE A 729 -10.28 -20.97 -0.17
CA ILE A 729 -11.50 -20.37 -0.74
C ILE A 729 -12.01 -19.25 0.17
N ALA A 730 -12.43 -18.14 -0.43
CA ALA A 730 -13.14 -17.07 0.23
C ALA A 730 -14.59 -17.02 -0.28
N VAL A 731 -15.58 -16.97 0.61
CA VAL A 731 -17.00 -16.83 0.24
C VAL A 731 -17.48 -15.43 0.61
N TYR A 732 -17.84 -14.64 -0.39
CA TYR A 732 -18.33 -13.28 -0.24
C TYR A 732 -19.84 -13.22 -0.10
N THR A 733 -20.29 -12.52 0.94
CA THR A 733 -21.71 -12.19 1.18
C THR A 733 -21.87 -10.67 1.35
N PRO A 734 -22.90 -10.03 0.78
CA PRO A 734 -23.00 -8.57 0.85
C PRO A 734 -23.36 -8.01 2.24
N THR A 735 -23.82 -8.85 3.19
CA THR A 735 -24.23 -8.39 4.53
C THR A 735 -23.54 -9.17 5.67
N PRO A 736 -23.13 -8.51 6.77
CA PRO A 736 -22.54 -9.18 7.92
C PRO A 736 -23.46 -10.21 8.60
N ALA A 737 -24.78 -10.04 8.48
CA ALA A 737 -25.75 -11.00 9.02
C ALA A 737 -25.72 -12.32 8.23
N TRP A 738 -25.64 -12.24 6.90
CA TRP A 738 -25.52 -13.40 6.02
C TRP A 738 -24.20 -14.15 6.22
N ARG A 739 -23.09 -13.41 6.36
CA ARG A 739 -21.79 -13.99 6.73
C ARG A 739 -21.89 -14.88 7.97
N ARG A 740 -22.45 -14.34 9.06
CA ARG A 740 -22.54 -15.04 10.36
C ARG A 740 -23.46 -16.25 10.31
N VAL A 741 -24.61 -16.14 9.66
CA VAL A 741 -25.52 -17.31 9.56
C VAL A 741 -24.90 -18.39 8.68
N LEU A 742 -24.26 -18.03 7.56
CA LEU A 742 -23.63 -19.00 6.67
C LEU A 742 -22.50 -19.74 7.39
N GLU A 743 -21.66 -19.04 8.14
CA GLU A 743 -20.61 -19.61 8.97
C GLU A 743 -21.16 -20.59 10.02
N GLU A 744 -22.17 -20.17 10.80
CA GLU A 744 -22.84 -21.04 11.78
C GLU A 744 -23.46 -22.28 11.12
N ARG A 745 -23.98 -22.16 9.89
CA ARG A 745 -24.64 -23.23 9.14
C ARG A 745 -23.67 -24.24 8.55
N LEU A 746 -22.59 -23.80 7.90
CA LEU A 746 -21.57 -24.70 7.35
C LEU A 746 -20.93 -25.58 8.44
N VAL A 747 -20.75 -25.05 9.65
CA VAL A 747 -20.32 -25.83 10.82
C VAL A 747 -21.41 -26.80 11.29
N SER A 748 -22.65 -26.32 11.43
CA SER A 748 -23.77 -27.11 11.98
C SER A 748 -24.14 -28.30 11.08
N ASP A 749 -24.07 -28.12 9.76
CA ASP A 749 -24.35 -29.15 8.76
C ASP A 749 -23.19 -30.13 8.57
N ARG A 750 -22.06 -29.88 9.23
CA ARG A 750 -20.82 -30.67 9.15
C ARG A 750 -20.20 -30.70 7.75
N GLU A 751 -20.49 -29.68 6.95
CA GLU A 751 -19.82 -29.47 5.67
C GLU A 751 -18.38 -29.05 5.89
N VAL A 752 -18.12 -28.28 6.96
CA VAL A 752 -16.80 -27.77 7.30
C VAL A 752 -16.48 -27.96 8.77
N ARG A 753 -15.24 -28.33 9.10
CA ARG A 753 -14.78 -28.33 10.48
C ARG A 753 -14.53 -26.92 11.00
N GLU A 754 -14.86 -26.66 12.27
CA GLU A 754 -14.67 -25.33 12.89
C GLU A 754 -13.22 -24.82 12.81
N ASP A 755 -12.23 -25.72 12.89
CA ASP A 755 -10.80 -25.39 12.78
C ASP A 755 -10.32 -25.13 11.33
N ALA A 756 -11.17 -25.35 10.34
CA ALA A 756 -10.88 -25.04 8.94
C ALA A 756 -11.13 -23.55 8.60
N PHE A 757 -11.93 -22.84 9.40
CA PHE A 757 -12.13 -21.39 9.30
C PHE A 757 -10.89 -20.65 9.84
N ARG A 758 -9.98 -20.31 8.94
CA ARG A 758 -8.76 -19.55 9.26
C ARG A 758 -8.24 -18.82 8.03
N PRO A 759 -7.46 -17.73 8.21
CA PRO A 759 -6.76 -17.06 7.11
C PRO A 759 -5.98 -18.06 6.24
N GLY A 760 -6.04 -17.90 4.92
CA GLY A 760 -5.37 -18.77 3.95
C GLY A 760 -5.96 -20.18 3.79
N ARG A 761 -7.17 -20.45 4.33
CA ARG A 761 -7.89 -21.71 4.08
C ARG A 761 -9.34 -21.46 3.70
N ILE A 762 -10.29 -21.45 4.64
CA ILE A 762 -11.69 -21.12 4.35
C ILE A 762 -12.01 -19.81 5.07
N GLN A 763 -12.45 -18.82 4.30
CA GLN A 763 -12.81 -17.49 4.80
C GLN A 763 -14.23 -17.17 4.35
N ILE A 764 -15.10 -16.73 5.26
CA ILE A 764 -16.42 -16.19 4.88
C ILE A 764 -16.39 -14.71 5.20
N VAL A 765 -16.61 -13.88 4.19
CA VAL A 765 -16.40 -12.44 4.27
C VAL A 765 -17.66 -11.65 3.90
N ASP A 766 -17.73 -10.44 4.43
CA ASP A 766 -18.73 -9.46 4.06
C ASP A 766 -18.13 -8.27 3.30
N ARG A 767 -18.95 -7.30 2.91
CA ARG A 767 -18.52 -6.07 2.22
C ARG A 767 -17.40 -5.29 2.91
N ASP A 768 -17.29 -5.33 4.24
CA ASP A 768 -16.25 -4.60 4.96
C ASP A 768 -15.01 -5.49 5.18
N SER A 769 -15.20 -6.79 5.40
CA SER A 769 -14.10 -7.75 5.67
C SER A 769 -13.45 -8.36 4.42
N VAL A 770 -14.11 -8.31 3.25
CA VAL A 770 -13.56 -8.83 1.97
C VAL A 770 -12.25 -8.15 1.60
N ARG A 771 -12.08 -6.89 2.02
CA ARG A 771 -10.86 -6.09 1.83
C ARG A 771 -9.63 -6.67 2.52
N PHE A 772 -9.81 -7.58 3.47
CA PHE A 772 -8.75 -8.18 4.28
C PHE A 772 -8.57 -9.69 4.00
N ILE A 773 -9.12 -10.22 2.90
CA ILE A 773 -8.95 -11.65 2.60
C ILE A 773 -7.47 -11.95 2.33
N SER A 774 -7.00 -13.05 2.91
CA SER A 774 -5.70 -13.64 2.52
C SER A 774 -5.78 -14.22 1.10
N ASP A 775 -4.62 -14.49 0.50
CA ASP A 775 -4.49 -15.25 -0.75
C ASP A 775 -5.41 -16.48 -0.72
N CYS A 776 -6.15 -16.67 -1.80
CA CYS A 776 -7.01 -17.81 -1.96
C CYS A 776 -7.04 -18.27 -3.42
N ASP A 777 -7.28 -19.55 -3.65
CA ASP A 777 -7.41 -20.08 -5.02
C ASP A 777 -8.69 -19.53 -5.67
N GLU A 778 -9.78 -19.40 -4.91
CA GLU A 778 -11.08 -18.96 -5.43
C GLU A 778 -11.79 -17.97 -4.49
N LEU A 779 -12.34 -16.88 -5.06
CA LEU A 779 -13.34 -16.02 -4.42
C LEU A 779 -14.72 -16.33 -4.98
N LEU A 780 -15.55 -16.96 -4.16
CA LEU A 780 -16.92 -17.34 -4.47
C LEU A 780 -17.89 -16.23 -4.02
N VAL A 781 -18.57 -15.61 -4.97
CA VAL A 781 -19.48 -14.47 -4.76
C VAL A 781 -20.92 -14.96 -4.90
N VAL A 782 -21.72 -14.82 -3.83
CA VAL A 782 -23.11 -15.28 -3.84
C VAL A 782 -24.05 -14.21 -4.40
N GLY A 783 -24.58 -14.49 -5.58
CA GLY A 783 -25.50 -13.64 -6.34
C GLY A 783 -24.82 -12.43 -7.00
N PRO A 784 -25.54 -11.72 -7.87
CA PRO A 784 -25.02 -10.57 -8.59
C PRO A 784 -24.87 -9.36 -7.66
N GLN A 785 -23.70 -8.73 -7.57
CA GLN A 785 -23.46 -7.63 -6.63
C GLN A 785 -24.02 -6.29 -7.10
N ARG A 786 -24.22 -5.34 -6.16
CA ARG A 786 -24.63 -3.96 -6.49
C ARG A 786 -23.47 -3.22 -7.20
N SER A 787 -23.78 -2.16 -7.95
CA SER A 787 -22.76 -1.35 -8.63
C SER A 787 -21.72 -0.80 -7.63
N GLN A 788 -22.17 -0.42 -6.43
CA GLN A 788 -21.31 0.08 -5.36
C GLN A 788 -20.29 -0.95 -4.82
N GLN A 789 -20.42 -2.22 -5.19
CA GLN A 789 -19.62 -3.35 -4.71
C GLN A 789 -18.94 -4.11 -5.85
N ALA A 790 -19.08 -3.65 -7.10
CA ALA A 790 -18.58 -4.35 -8.27
C ALA A 790 -17.05 -4.52 -8.24
N GLY A 791 -16.32 -3.56 -7.66
CA GLY A 791 -14.86 -3.63 -7.52
C GLY A 791 -14.34 -4.87 -6.79
N PHE A 792 -15.15 -5.50 -5.92
CA PHE A 792 -14.74 -6.73 -5.23
C PHE A 792 -14.60 -7.95 -6.16
N LEU A 793 -15.19 -7.91 -7.35
CA LEU A 793 -14.96 -8.95 -8.37
C LEU A 793 -13.57 -8.84 -9.01
N LEU A 794 -12.85 -7.75 -8.77
CA LEU A 794 -11.47 -7.51 -9.19
C LEU A 794 -10.52 -7.51 -7.98
N HIS A 795 -10.86 -8.25 -6.91
CA HIS A 795 -9.98 -8.33 -5.74
C HIS A 795 -8.63 -8.98 -6.11
N PRO A 796 -7.46 -8.42 -5.76
CA PRO A 796 -6.14 -8.94 -6.19
C PRO A 796 -5.70 -10.22 -5.46
N ALA A 797 -6.48 -10.72 -4.50
CA ALA A 797 -6.12 -11.87 -3.66
C ALA A 797 -6.50 -13.24 -4.23
N PRO A 798 -7.71 -13.42 -4.80
CA PRO A 798 -8.06 -14.66 -5.47
C PRO A 798 -7.34 -14.84 -6.80
N ASP A 799 -7.00 -16.07 -7.16
CA ASP A 799 -6.59 -16.43 -8.54
C ASP A 799 -7.82 -16.49 -9.46
N GLU A 800 -8.94 -17.04 -8.98
CA GLU A 800 -10.20 -17.14 -9.71
C GLU A 800 -11.37 -16.45 -8.96
N VAL A 801 -12.26 -15.78 -9.70
CA VAL A 801 -13.49 -15.19 -9.15
C VAL A 801 -14.71 -15.83 -9.79
N THR A 802 -15.54 -16.48 -8.97
CA THR A 802 -16.77 -17.16 -9.41
C THR A 802 -17.99 -16.49 -8.79
N VAL A 803 -18.93 -16.05 -9.61
CA VAL A 803 -20.22 -15.50 -9.19
C VAL A 803 -21.30 -16.55 -9.38
N LEU A 804 -21.82 -17.09 -8.26
CA LEU A 804 -22.94 -18.02 -8.29
C LEU A 804 -24.25 -17.25 -8.45
N THR A 805 -25.09 -17.65 -9.38
CA THR A 805 -26.39 -17.02 -9.66
C THR A 805 -27.45 -18.08 -9.96
N TYR A 806 -28.74 -17.74 -9.81
CA TYR A 806 -29.80 -18.64 -10.29
C TYR A 806 -29.95 -18.58 -11.82
N SER A 807 -29.38 -17.57 -12.48
CA SER A 807 -29.48 -17.37 -13.93
C SER A 807 -28.25 -16.66 -14.51
N GLY A 808 -27.79 -17.12 -15.68
CA GLY A 808 -26.65 -16.52 -16.41
C GLY A 808 -26.92 -15.13 -16.99
N ARG A 809 -28.15 -14.61 -16.89
CA ARG A 809 -28.58 -13.30 -17.43
C ARG A 809 -27.80 -12.09 -16.89
N TRP A 810 -27.16 -12.23 -15.73
CA TRP A 810 -26.45 -11.13 -15.08
C TRP A 810 -25.13 -10.74 -15.75
N ARG A 811 -24.68 -11.50 -16.77
CA ARG A 811 -23.44 -11.25 -17.51
C ARG A 811 -23.29 -9.81 -17.97
N GLY A 812 -24.25 -9.29 -18.74
CA GLY A 812 -24.16 -7.95 -19.31
C GLY A 812 -24.18 -6.83 -18.26
N MET A 813 -24.80 -7.07 -17.10
CA MET A 813 -24.78 -6.14 -15.98
C MET A 813 -23.43 -6.18 -15.24
N ILE A 814 -22.89 -7.37 -15.00
CA ILE A 814 -21.60 -7.56 -14.32
C ILE A 814 -20.47 -6.98 -15.17
N ASP A 815 -20.41 -7.32 -16.46
CA ASP A 815 -19.40 -6.82 -17.40
C ASP A 815 -19.35 -5.29 -17.46
N ARG A 816 -20.48 -4.62 -17.71
CA ARG A 816 -20.52 -3.15 -17.75
C ARG A 816 -20.13 -2.49 -16.43
N ARG A 817 -20.54 -3.04 -15.29
CA ARG A 817 -20.16 -2.51 -13.97
C ARG A 817 -18.66 -2.65 -13.71
N LEU A 818 -18.07 -3.77 -14.13
CA LEU A 818 -16.63 -3.96 -14.03
C LEU A 818 -15.87 -3.01 -14.95
N ARG A 819 -16.33 -2.83 -16.19
CA ARG A 819 -15.74 -1.84 -17.11
C ARG A 819 -15.76 -0.44 -16.53
N ARG A 820 -16.91 0.03 -16.03
CA ARG A 820 -17.02 1.34 -15.35
C ARG A 820 -16.11 1.46 -14.13
N PHE A 821 -15.97 0.38 -13.36
CA PHE A 821 -15.03 0.36 -12.24
C PHE A 821 -13.59 0.49 -12.73
N VAL A 822 -13.17 -0.29 -13.73
CA VAL A 822 -11.84 -0.20 -14.35
C VAL A 822 -11.59 1.19 -14.94
N ASP A 823 -12.58 1.82 -15.55
CA ASP A 823 -12.47 3.20 -16.05
C ASP A 823 -12.23 4.20 -14.92
N LYS A 824 -12.87 4.02 -13.75
CA LYS A 824 -12.58 4.83 -12.55
C LYS A 824 -11.16 4.57 -12.04
N VAL A 825 -10.70 3.32 -12.01
CA VAL A 825 -9.34 2.97 -11.58
C VAL A 825 -8.28 3.56 -12.50
N ASN A 826 -8.43 3.40 -13.81
CA ASN A 826 -7.50 3.95 -14.79
C ASN A 826 -7.48 5.48 -14.76
N ARG A 827 -8.63 6.14 -14.53
CA ARG A 827 -8.69 7.59 -14.29
C ARG A 827 -8.00 8.01 -13.01
N ALA A 828 -8.16 7.27 -11.91
CA ALA A 828 -7.49 7.56 -10.64
C ALA A 828 -5.95 7.46 -10.78
N PHE A 829 -5.44 6.53 -11.59
CA PHE A 829 -4.02 6.47 -11.97
C PHE A 829 -3.58 7.51 -13.01
N GLN A 830 -4.46 8.43 -13.43
CA GLN A 830 -4.22 9.42 -14.49
C GLN A 830 -3.79 8.80 -15.82
N ALA A 831 -4.22 7.56 -16.08
CA ALA A 831 -3.77 6.73 -17.18
C ALA A 831 -4.81 6.67 -18.32
N THR A 832 -5.44 7.79 -18.62
CA THR A 832 -6.56 7.91 -19.57
C THR A 832 -6.20 7.46 -20.99
N GLU A 833 -4.96 7.67 -21.43
CA GLU A 833 -4.51 7.27 -22.78
C GLU A 833 -3.98 5.83 -22.87
N SER A 834 -3.54 5.25 -21.76
CA SER A 834 -2.81 3.97 -21.78
C SER A 834 -3.53 2.79 -21.14
N GLN A 835 -4.65 3.01 -20.42
CA GLN A 835 -5.47 1.97 -19.78
C GLN A 835 -4.64 0.81 -19.17
N PRO A 836 -3.79 1.09 -18.16
CA PRO A 836 -2.85 0.11 -17.61
C PRO A 836 -3.56 -1.11 -17.02
N ILE A 837 -4.75 -0.92 -16.44
CA ILE A 837 -5.60 -2.02 -16.01
C ILE A 837 -6.55 -2.40 -17.16
N PRO A 838 -6.45 -3.61 -17.72
CA PRO A 838 -7.35 -4.05 -18.79
C PRO A 838 -8.75 -4.37 -18.25
N TYR A 839 -9.74 -4.38 -19.14
CA TYR A 839 -11.06 -4.88 -18.79
C TYR A 839 -11.02 -6.39 -18.53
N PRO A 840 -11.74 -6.90 -17.51
CA PRO A 840 -11.82 -8.33 -17.24
C PRO A 840 -12.65 -9.04 -18.31
N ASP A 841 -12.36 -10.32 -18.53
CA ASP A 841 -13.18 -11.20 -19.36
C ASP A 841 -14.29 -11.83 -18.51
N VAL A 842 -15.55 -11.52 -18.82
CA VAL A 842 -16.71 -12.07 -18.10
C VAL A 842 -17.34 -13.21 -18.91
N ASN A 843 -17.23 -14.43 -18.39
CA ASN A 843 -17.70 -15.67 -19.04
C ASN A 843 -18.85 -16.31 -18.24
N VAL A 844 -19.78 -16.99 -18.92
CA VAL A 844 -20.90 -17.70 -18.31
C VAL A 844 -20.73 -19.20 -18.49
N TYR A 845 -20.82 -19.97 -17.40
CA TYR A 845 -20.71 -21.42 -17.36
C TYR A 845 -21.97 -22.01 -16.69
N GLY A 846 -22.58 -23.04 -17.27
CA GLY A 846 -23.82 -23.61 -16.71
C GLY A 846 -24.63 -24.48 -17.68
N VAL A 847 -25.48 -25.34 -17.12
CA VAL A 847 -26.06 -26.59 -17.67
C VAL A 847 -26.81 -26.39 -19.00
N GLY A 848 -26.24 -26.84 -20.12
CA GLY A 848 -26.96 -26.95 -21.39
C GLY A 848 -26.19 -26.75 -22.71
N SER A 849 -24.86 -26.67 -22.71
CA SER A 849 -24.08 -26.75 -23.97
C SER A 849 -23.31 -28.07 -24.04
N GLU A 850 -24.04 -29.18 -24.15
CA GLU A 850 -23.43 -30.36 -24.77
C GLU A 850 -23.22 -30.04 -26.25
N ASP A 851 -21.96 -30.18 -26.68
CA ASP A 851 -21.53 -30.27 -28.08
C ASP A 851 -22.29 -31.39 -28.81
N ASP A 852 -23.54 -31.14 -29.22
CA ASP A 852 -24.18 -31.95 -30.25
C ASP A 852 -23.96 -31.30 -31.61
N SER A 853 -22.86 -31.71 -32.22
CA SER A 853 -22.56 -31.51 -33.65
C SER A 853 -23.49 -32.37 -34.54
N GLY A 854 -24.80 -32.31 -34.25
CA GLY A 854 -25.87 -32.88 -35.04
C GLY A 854 -26.55 -31.78 -35.85
N SER A 855 -26.34 -31.78 -37.16
CA SER A 855 -27.03 -30.91 -38.11
C SER A 855 -28.55 -30.99 -37.94
N PHE A 856 -29.16 -29.99 -37.31
CA PHE A 856 -30.58 -29.71 -37.41
C PHE A 856 -30.75 -28.40 -38.19
N GLU A 857 -31.49 -28.48 -39.31
CA GLU A 857 -31.94 -27.31 -40.06
C GLU A 857 -32.83 -26.43 -39.15
N PRO A 858 -32.69 -25.09 -39.23
CA PRO A 858 -33.34 -24.19 -38.30
C PRO A 858 -34.84 -24.12 -38.60
N ALA A 859 -35.65 -24.39 -37.58
CA ALA A 859 -37.03 -23.96 -37.56
C ALA A 859 -37.09 -22.55 -36.95
N ASP A 860 -37.74 -21.67 -37.69
CA ASP A 860 -37.99 -20.24 -37.48
C ASP A 860 -38.03 -19.72 -36.03
N SER A 861 -37.08 -18.82 -35.74
CA SER A 861 -37.23 -17.52 -35.07
C SER A 861 -38.12 -17.39 -33.82
N GLU A 862 -37.54 -17.64 -32.64
CA GLU A 862 -37.93 -17.00 -31.36
C GLU A 862 -36.75 -16.72 -30.36
N PRO A 863 -35.57 -17.40 -30.35
CA PRO A 863 -34.59 -17.18 -29.28
C PRO A 863 -33.68 -15.95 -29.48
N GLU A 864 -33.56 -15.40 -30.69
CA GLU A 864 -32.78 -14.18 -30.95
C GLU A 864 -33.53 -12.89 -30.57
N GLN A 865 -34.86 -12.87 -30.70
CA GLN A 865 -35.67 -11.73 -30.25
C GLN A 865 -35.70 -11.65 -28.72
N ALA A 866 -35.84 -12.78 -28.02
CA ALA A 866 -35.73 -12.82 -26.56
C ALA A 866 -34.35 -12.32 -26.09
N ARG A 867 -33.25 -12.75 -26.73
CA ARG A 867 -31.89 -12.27 -26.43
C ARG A 867 -31.67 -10.79 -26.75
N ALA A 868 -32.21 -10.29 -27.86
CA ALA A 868 -32.07 -8.87 -28.23
C ALA A 868 -32.89 -7.94 -27.33
N THR A 869 -34.11 -8.35 -26.94
CA THR A 869 -34.92 -7.67 -25.91
C THR A 869 -34.22 -7.73 -24.56
N GLN A 870 -33.51 -8.82 -24.25
CA GLN A 870 -32.76 -9.04 -23.00
C GLN A 870 -31.44 -8.25 -22.90
N GLU A 871 -30.75 -8.00 -24.00
CA GLU A 871 -29.59 -7.09 -24.08
C GLU A 871 -30.01 -5.62 -24.04
N SER A 872 -31.09 -5.26 -24.75
CA SER A 872 -31.76 -3.96 -24.65
C SER A 872 -32.24 -3.69 -23.22
N PHE A 873 -32.74 -4.70 -22.52
CA PHE A 873 -33.20 -4.63 -21.13
C PHE A 873 -32.06 -4.34 -20.15
N ALA A 874 -30.94 -5.03 -20.29
CA ALA A 874 -29.75 -4.73 -19.49
C ALA A 874 -29.29 -3.28 -19.73
N ALA A 875 -29.33 -2.80 -20.98
CA ALA A 875 -29.03 -1.41 -21.32
C ALA A 875 -29.96 -0.40 -20.62
N SER A 876 -31.28 -0.61 -20.68
CA SER A 876 -32.30 0.26 -20.06
C SER A 876 -32.22 0.34 -18.54
N LEU A 877 -31.88 -0.76 -17.86
CA LEU A 877 -31.74 -0.84 -16.39
C LEU A 877 -30.58 0.00 -15.82
N ASP A 878 -29.71 0.51 -16.69
CA ASP A 878 -28.51 1.26 -16.36
C ASP A 878 -28.63 2.74 -16.80
N GLU A 879 -29.30 3.02 -17.93
CA GLU A 879 -29.66 4.38 -18.39
C GLU A 879 -30.58 5.09 -17.37
N LEU A 880 -31.53 4.38 -16.76
CA LEU A 880 -32.48 4.93 -15.77
C LEU A 880 -31.92 5.05 -14.34
N ARG A 881 -30.70 4.52 -14.09
CA ARG A 881 -30.15 4.38 -12.74
C ARG A 881 -29.01 5.36 -12.45
N MET A 882 -28.70 6.26 -13.39
CA MET A 882 -27.65 7.25 -13.22
C MET A 882 -28.02 8.42 -12.29
N ASP A 883 -29.30 8.67 -11.99
CA ASP A 883 -29.69 9.83 -11.15
C ASP A 883 -30.57 9.53 -9.91
N THR A 884 -30.90 8.27 -9.60
CA THR A 884 -31.79 7.97 -8.46
C THR A 884 -31.08 7.31 -7.28
N GLU A 885 -30.67 8.16 -6.36
CA GLU A 885 -30.28 7.82 -5.00
C GLU A 885 -31.49 7.42 -4.16
N TYR A 886 -31.45 6.18 -3.69
CA TYR A 886 -32.32 5.56 -2.68
C TYR A 886 -33.83 5.87 -2.71
N ALA A 887 -34.57 4.85 -3.17
CA ALA A 887 -35.96 4.55 -2.81
C ALA A 887 -36.12 4.14 -1.32
N HIS A 888 -35.76 5.03 -0.40
CA HIS A 888 -36.21 5.02 1.00
C HIS A 888 -36.33 6.48 1.48
N ASP A 889 -37.37 7.18 1.02
CA ASP A 889 -38.18 8.11 1.82
C ASP A 889 -39.34 8.62 0.93
N GLU A 890 -40.54 8.67 1.49
CA GLU A 890 -41.81 8.93 0.79
C GLU A 890 -42.01 10.40 0.35
N ASP A 891 -41.04 11.31 0.60
CA ASP A 891 -41.26 12.76 0.54
C ASP A 891 -40.34 13.56 -0.43
N ARG A 892 -39.69 12.95 -1.42
CA ARG A 892 -38.59 13.63 -2.17
C ARG A 892 -38.66 13.69 -3.71
N TYR A 893 -39.83 13.51 -4.33
CA TYR A 893 -39.93 13.45 -5.81
C TYR A 893 -40.26 14.77 -6.53
N ASP A 894 -40.33 15.92 -5.84
CA ASP A 894 -40.72 17.20 -6.48
C ASP A 894 -39.54 18.07 -6.97
N ASP A 895 -38.26 17.71 -6.73
CA ASP A 895 -37.09 18.54 -7.10
C ASP A 895 -36.08 17.82 -8.03
N TYR A 896 -36.50 17.30 -9.19
CA TYR A 896 -35.54 16.97 -10.26
C TYR A 896 -35.30 18.22 -11.11
N GLU A 897 -34.16 18.89 -10.91
CA GLU A 897 -33.69 19.95 -11.79
C GLU A 897 -33.26 19.34 -13.15
N GLN A 898 -33.90 19.81 -14.22
CA GLN A 898 -33.65 19.36 -15.59
C GLN A 898 -32.32 19.93 -16.07
N GLN A 899 -31.28 19.09 -16.15
CA GLN A 899 -29.95 19.55 -16.56
C GLN A 899 -29.92 20.01 -18.03
N SER A 900 -29.24 21.12 -18.31
CA SER A 900 -29.11 21.71 -19.66
C SER A 900 -27.67 21.61 -20.14
N PHE A 901 -27.42 21.11 -21.35
CA PHE A 901 -26.08 20.95 -21.92
C PHE A 901 -25.85 21.91 -23.09
N ARG A 902 -24.68 22.55 -23.10
CA ARG A 902 -24.15 23.30 -24.22
C ARG A 902 -23.12 22.45 -24.95
N ILE A 903 -23.40 22.10 -26.20
CA ILE A 903 -22.57 21.26 -27.06
C ILE A 903 -21.97 22.13 -28.17
N ASP A 904 -20.68 22.41 -28.09
CA ASP A 904 -19.96 23.09 -29.16
C ASP A 904 -19.60 22.08 -30.25
N THR A 905 -19.89 22.42 -31.51
CA THR A 905 -19.70 21.53 -32.65
C THR A 905 -18.83 22.14 -33.77
N SER A 906 -18.59 21.38 -34.84
CA SER A 906 -17.90 21.85 -36.04
C SER A 906 -18.61 23.03 -36.72
N GLU A 907 -19.94 23.10 -36.67
CA GLU A 907 -20.74 24.08 -37.42
C GLU A 907 -21.49 25.10 -36.53
N GLY A 908 -21.51 24.93 -35.21
CA GLY A 908 -22.19 25.84 -34.29
C GLY A 908 -22.31 25.32 -32.85
N VAL A 909 -23.18 25.92 -32.05
CA VAL A 909 -23.48 25.50 -30.67
C VAL A 909 -24.89 24.95 -30.63
N LEU A 910 -25.08 23.79 -29.98
CA LEU A 910 -26.38 23.19 -29.72
C LEU A 910 -26.67 23.21 -28.22
N TYR A 911 -27.88 23.58 -27.84
CA TYR A 911 -28.37 23.52 -26.46
C TYR A 911 -29.37 22.39 -26.33
N ARG A 912 -29.17 21.50 -25.36
CA ARG A 912 -29.92 20.25 -25.24
C ARG A 912 -30.05 19.81 -23.78
N ASP A 913 -31.25 19.50 -23.35
CA ASP A 913 -31.51 19.06 -21.98
C ASP A 913 -31.17 17.58 -21.77
N SER A 914 -30.95 17.14 -20.53
CA SER A 914 -30.65 15.76 -20.14
C SER A 914 -31.69 14.73 -20.61
N GLY A 915 -32.94 15.16 -20.79
CA GLY A 915 -34.03 14.35 -21.34
C GLY A 915 -34.07 14.26 -22.87
N SER A 916 -33.23 15.01 -23.58
CA SER A 916 -33.14 14.97 -25.04
C SER A 916 -32.19 13.86 -25.50
N THR A 917 -32.34 13.39 -26.74
CA THR A 917 -31.43 12.39 -27.32
C THR A 917 -30.92 12.86 -28.68
N LEU A 918 -29.68 12.54 -28.98
CA LEU A 918 -28.96 12.94 -30.18
C LEU A 918 -28.51 11.68 -30.93
N LEU A 919 -28.70 11.68 -32.25
CA LEU A 919 -28.30 10.56 -33.09
C LEU A 919 -26.79 10.66 -33.38
N VAL A 920 -26.02 9.68 -32.94
CA VAL A 920 -24.57 9.60 -33.16
C VAL A 920 -24.25 8.55 -34.22
N GLU A 921 -23.34 8.92 -35.13
CA GLU A 921 -22.70 8.03 -36.10
C GLU A 921 -21.47 7.38 -35.45
N GLU A 922 -21.49 6.06 -35.29
CA GLU A 922 -20.38 5.28 -34.75
C GLU A 922 -19.75 4.41 -35.85
N LYS A 923 -18.42 4.47 -35.97
CA LYS A 923 -17.67 3.70 -36.96
C LYS A 923 -16.96 2.54 -36.29
N VAL A 924 -17.50 1.34 -36.44
CA VAL A 924 -16.92 0.13 -35.84
C VAL A 924 -16.01 -0.55 -36.85
N ALA A 925 -14.72 -0.56 -36.56
CA ALA A 925 -13.71 -1.22 -37.40
C ALA A 925 -13.66 -2.72 -37.09
N HIS A 926 -13.90 -3.55 -38.11
CA HIS A 926 -13.76 -5.01 -38.04
C HIS A 926 -12.74 -5.50 -39.06
N SER A 927 -12.29 -6.76 -38.92
CA SER A 927 -11.30 -7.40 -39.79
C SER A 927 -11.67 -7.47 -41.28
N ARG A 928 -12.92 -7.13 -41.65
CA ARG A 928 -13.43 -7.10 -43.03
C ARG A 928 -13.81 -5.70 -43.56
N GLY A 929 -13.70 -4.64 -42.76
CA GLY A 929 -14.10 -3.28 -43.15
C GLY A 929 -14.54 -2.42 -41.95
N VAL A 930 -14.99 -1.19 -42.22
CA VAL A 930 -15.60 -0.29 -41.24
C VAL A 930 -17.10 -0.29 -41.48
N ASP A 931 -17.88 -0.74 -40.51
CA ASP A 931 -19.34 -0.63 -40.54
C ASP A 931 -19.73 0.66 -39.79
N THR A 932 -20.77 1.33 -40.30
CA THR A 932 -21.31 2.55 -39.68
C THR A 932 -22.63 2.21 -39.01
N THR A 933 -22.68 2.37 -37.70
CA THR A 933 -23.87 2.18 -36.88
C THR A 933 -24.38 3.53 -36.40
N TYR A 934 -25.68 3.62 -36.13
CA TYR A 934 -26.33 4.83 -35.65
C TYR A 934 -27.02 4.53 -34.32
N LYS A 935 -26.76 5.35 -33.29
CA LYS A 935 -27.36 5.19 -31.95
C LYS A 935 -27.84 6.55 -31.44
N TRP A 936 -29.01 6.56 -30.79
CA TRP A 936 -29.47 7.72 -30.03
C TRP A 936 -28.81 7.71 -28.64
N VAL A 937 -28.18 8.81 -28.24
CA VAL A 937 -27.51 8.98 -26.94
C VAL A 937 -27.96 10.26 -26.25
N SER A 938 -27.91 10.31 -24.93
CA SER A 938 -28.14 11.56 -24.20
C SER A 938 -26.98 12.55 -24.41
N PRO A 939 -27.20 13.88 -24.34
CA PRO A 939 -26.14 14.88 -24.34
C PRO A 939 -25.00 14.58 -23.35
N SER A 940 -25.30 13.99 -22.19
CA SER A 940 -24.30 13.63 -21.16
C SER A 940 -23.40 12.46 -21.56
N GLU A 941 -23.80 11.66 -22.56
CA GLU A 941 -23.04 10.52 -23.08
C GLU A 941 -22.18 10.88 -24.30
N LEU A 942 -22.28 12.10 -24.80
CA LEU A 942 -21.47 12.54 -25.91
C LEU A 942 -20.00 12.65 -25.49
N ALA A 943 -19.11 12.22 -26.38
CA ALA A 943 -17.68 12.43 -26.24
C ALA A 943 -17.22 13.50 -27.23
N THR A 944 -16.16 14.23 -26.86
CA THR A 944 -15.44 15.07 -27.82
C THR A 944 -14.92 14.21 -28.98
N GLY A 945 -15.19 14.64 -30.22
CA GLY A 945 -14.91 13.90 -31.45
C GLY A 945 -16.07 13.05 -31.97
N SER A 946 -17.16 12.88 -31.21
CA SER A 946 -18.36 12.19 -31.71
C SER A 946 -18.98 12.92 -32.90
N THR A 947 -19.43 12.18 -33.91
CA THR A 947 -20.18 12.75 -35.03
C THR A 947 -21.68 12.61 -34.75
N ILE A 948 -22.36 13.73 -34.50
CA ILE A 948 -23.82 13.77 -34.34
C ILE A 948 -24.49 14.07 -35.69
N LEU A 949 -25.66 13.49 -35.89
CA LEU A 949 -26.52 13.66 -37.05
C LEU A 949 -27.81 14.34 -36.60
N VAL A 950 -28.04 15.58 -37.04
CA VAL A 950 -29.25 16.34 -36.69
C VAL A 950 -30.19 16.30 -37.88
N ILE A 951 -31.32 15.61 -37.71
CA ILE A 951 -32.39 15.48 -38.72
C ILE A 951 -33.17 16.81 -38.75
N ASP A 952 -33.53 17.28 -39.94
CA ASP A 952 -34.38 18.47 -40.11
C ASP A 952 -35.72 18.28 -39.37
N ASP A 953 -36.12 19.29 -38.59
CA ASP A 953 -37.33 19.24 -37.77
C ASP A 953 -38.57 18.93 -38.62
N GLY A 954 -38.65 19.46 -39.84
CA GLY A 954 -39.77 19.20 -40.76
C GLY A 954 -39.87 17.74 -41.18
N LEU A 955 -38.73 17.06 -41.38
CA LEU A 955 -38.70 15.62 -41.66
C LEU A 955 -38.99 14.80 -40.40
N TRP A 956 -38.44 15.20 -39.26
CA TRP A 956 -38.69 14.52 -37.99
C TRP A 956 -40.17 14.52 -37.63
N TYR A 957 -40.83 15.68 -37.72
CA TYR A 957 -42.28 15.79 -37.50
C TYR A 957 -43.09 14.98 -38.51
N GLN A 958 -42.68 14.93 -39.78
CA GLN A 958 -43.35 14.09 -40.77
C GLN A 958 -43.24 12.60 -40.42
N LEU A 959 -42.06 12.12 -40.05
CA LEU A 959 -41.85 10.72 -39.66
C LEU A 959 -42.62 10.39 -38.37
N TRP A 960 -42.62 11.33 -37.43
CA TRP A 960 -43.39 11.25 -36.20
C TRP A 960 -44.89 11.15 -36.46
N ASP A 961 -45.43 11.99 -37.33
CA ASP A 961 -46.85 11.98 -37.72
C ASP A 961 -47.23 10.70 -38.48
N GLU A 962 -46.42 10.26 -39.44
CA GLU A 962 -46.62 9.00 -40.18
C GLU A 962 -46.62 7.80 -39.22
N TRP A 963 -45.73 7.79 -38.24
CA TRP A 963 -45.66 6.76 -37.20
C TRP A 963 -46.87 6.82 -36.26
N LEU A 964 -47.24 8.01 -35.79
CA LEU A 964 -48.39 8.18 -34.90
C LEU A 964 -49.71 7.82 -35.60
N ASP A 965 -49.89 8.14 -36.87
CA ASP A 965 -51.08 7.76 -37.64
C ASP A 965 -51.22 6.23 -37.75
N ASP A 966 -50.13 5.52 -38.03
CA ASP A 966 -50.13 4.04 -38.07
C ASP A 966 -50.44 3.42 -36.68
N GLN A 967 -50.00 4.05 -35.59
CA GLN A 967 -50.20 3.54 -34.23
C GLN A 967 -51.57 3.88 -33.63
N TYR A 968 -52.14 5.05 -33.93
CA TYR A 968 -53.45 5.44 -33.42
C TYR A 968 -54.61 4.69 -34.09
N ASP A 969 -54.40 4.10 -35.26
CA ASP A 969 -55.38 3.22 -35.91
C ASP A 969 -55.58 1.88 -35.14
N ASP A 970 -54.63 1.48 -34.28
CA ASP A 970 -54.66 0.21 -33.52
C ASP A 970 -55.20 0.31 -32.07
N PHE A 971 -55.41 1.52 -31.53
CA PHE A 971 -55.90 1.68 -30.13
C PHE A 971 -57.41 1.41 -29.98
N GLU A 972 -57.74 0.23 -29.41
CA GLU A 972 -59.06 -0.22 -28.89
C GLU A 972 -60.29 0.68 -29.17
N GLY A 973 -60.66 0.84 -30.45
CA GLY A 973 -61.95 1.38 -30.87
C GLY A 973 -62.30 2.80 -30.41
N GLY A 974 -61.32 3.69 -30.23
CA GLY A 974 -61.54 5.13 -30.01
C GLY A 974 -61.77 5.58 -28.55
N LYS A 975 -61.70 4.67 -27.57
CA LYS A 975 -61.99 5.02 -26.16
C LYS A 975 -60.92 5.90 -25.50
N VAL A 976 -59.65 5.75 -25.87
CA VAL A 976 -58.54 6.53 -25.30
C VAL A 976 -58.56 7.97 -25.83
N THR A 977 -58.83 8.11 -27.13
CA THR A 977 -59.04 9.41 -27.79
C THR A 977 -60.30 10.12 -27.27
N ASP A 978 -61.34 9.37 -26.88
CA ASP A 978 -62.53 9.94 -26.24
C ASP A 978 -62.21 10.54 -24.86
N GLN A 979 -61.30 9.95 -24.08
CA GLN A 979 -60.90 10.51 -22.77
C GLN A 979 -60.04 11.77 -22.90
N LEU A 980 -59.12 11.80 -23.86
CA LEU A 980 -58.37 13.02 -24.19
C LEU A 980 -59.31 14.13 -24.70
N ARG A 981 -60.33 13.77 -25.49
CA ARG A 981 -61.37 14.70 -25.93
C ARG A 981 -62.20 15.24 -24.77
N VAL A 982 -62.56 14.40 -23.79
CA VAL A 982 -63.24 14.86 -22.56
C VAL A 982 -62.39 15.89 -21.81
N TRP A 983 -61.08 15.65 -21.66
CA TRP A 983 -60.17 16.63 -21.05
C TRP A 983 -60.12 17.95 -21.83
N TYR A 984 -59.86 17.86 -23.13
CA TYR A 984 -59.78 19.00 -24.05
C TYR A 984 -61.06 19.84 -24.04
N ASP A 985 -62.22 19.22 -24.27
CA ASP A 985 -63.50 19.92 -24.35
C ASP A 985 -63.86 20.57 -23.01
N THR A 986 -63.59 19.88 -21.89
CA THR A 986 -63.93 20.41 -20.57
C THR A 986 -63.09 21.64 -20.20
N LEU A 987 -61.79 21.62 -20.47
CA LEU A 987 -60.92 22.78 -20.21
C LEU A 987 -61.28 23.96 -21.11
N ARG A 988 -61.58 23.70 -22.38
CA ARG A 988 -62.02 24.73 -23.33
C ARG A 988 -63.34 25.36 -22.92
N ASP A 989 -64.27 24.55 -22.40
CA ASP A 989 -65.55 25.03 -21.89
C ASP A 989 -65.40 25.82 -20.58
N ILE A 990 -64.47 25.45 -19.70
CA ILE A 990 -64.10 26.25 -18.52
C ILE A 990 -63.61 27.64 -18.96
N VAL A 991 -62.66 27.71 -19.90
CA VAL A 991 -62.13 29.00 -20.38
C VAL A 991 -63.24 29.88 -20.95
N ARG A 992 -64.08 29.32 -21.84
CA ARG A 992 -65.20 30.07 -22.46
C ARG A 992 -66.25 30.55 -21.46
N GLU A 993 -66.52 29.76 -20.41
CA GLU A 993 -67.47 30.13 -19.37
C GLU A 993 -66.93 31.30 -18.54
N VAL A 994 -65.66 31.21 -18.13
CA VAL A 994 -64.96 32.27 -17.41
C VAL A 994 -64.86 33.55 -18.25
N GLU A 995 -64.44 33.45 -19.52
CA GLU A 995 -64.38 34.59 -20.44
C GLU A 995 -65.75 35.25 -20.62
N ARG A 996 -66.83 34.46 -20.74
CA ARG A 996 -68.19 35.00 -20.87
C ARG A 996 -68.64 35.74 -19.62
N ASP A 997 -68.29 35.22 -18.43
CA ASP A 997 -68.61 35.86 -17.16
C ASP A 997 -67.85 37.19 -17.01
N PHE A 998 -66.63 37.28 -17.58
CA PHE A 998 -65.80 38.48 -17.61
C PHE A 998 -66.06 39.44 -18.80
N GLU A 999 -66.66 38.98 -19.91
CA GLU A 999 -67.09 39.82 -21.04
C GLU A 999 -68.12 40.88 -20.62
N ALA A 1000 -68.85 40.64 -19.52
CA ALA A 1000 -69.75 41.62 -18.90
C ALA A 1000 -69.01 42.80 -18.23
N GLU A 1001 -67.69 42.67 -18.01
CA GLU A 1001 -66.85 43.59 -17.24
C GLU A 1001 -65.68 44.23 -18.06
N GLU A 1002 -65.58 43.99 -19.38
CA GLU A 1002 -64.49 44.48 -20.29
C GLU A 1002 -63.07 44.04 -19.86
N ILE A 1003 -62.91 42.82 -19.38
CA ILE A 1003 -61.62 42.22 -18.95
C ILE A 1003 -60.96 41.44 -20.11
N ASP A 1004 -59.62 41.36 -20.15
CA ASP A 1004 -58.89 40.69 -21.24
C ASP A 1004 -58.74 39.16 -21.03
N HIS A 1005 -58.21 38.48 -22.05
CA HIS A 1005 -58.02 37.02 -22.06
C HIS A 1005 -57.00 36.54 -21.01
N GLU A 1006 -55.97 37.35 -20.72
CA GLU A 1006 -54.92 37.05 -19.77
C GLU A 1006 -55.48 37.04 -18.34
N ASP A 1007 -56.31 38.03 -18.02
CA ASP A 1007 -56.99 38.14 -16.72
C ASP A 1007 -57.95 36.94 -16.47
N SER A 1008 -58.57 36.41 -17.53
CA SER A 1008 -59.43 35.21 -17.46
C SER A 1008 -58.61 33.95 -17.13
N LEU A 1009 -57.43 33.80 -17.72
CA LEU A 1009 -56.50 32.70 -17.41
C LEU A 1009 -55.91 32.85 -16.00
N GLU A 1010 -55.61 34.06 -15.55
CA GLU A 1010 -55.12 34.33 -14.19
C GLU A 1010 -56.17 33.93 -13.14
N TYR A 1011 -57.45 34.25 -13.38
CA TYR A 1011 -58.55 33.79 -12.53
C TYR A 1011 -58.66 32.27 -12.49
N ILE A 1012 -58.53 31.61 -13.64
CA ILE A 1012 -58.59 30.13 -13.71
C ILE A 1012 -57.46 29.50 -12.90
N VAL A 1013 -56.23 30.00 -13.07
CA VAL A 1013 -55.07 29.52 -12.31
C VAL A 1013 -55.29 29.70 -10.81
N TRP A 1014 -55.78 30.87 -10.40
CA TRP A 1014 -56.10 31.14 -9.01
C TRP A 1014 -57.17 30.18 -8.44
N ALA A 1015 -58.25 29.92 -9.18
CA ALA A 1015 -59.33 29.02 -8.75
C ALA A 1015 -58.85 27.57 -8.62
N VAL A 1016 -58.00 27.10 -9.54
CA VAL A 1016 -57.38 25.77 -9.47
C VAL A 1016 -56.41 25.66 -8.29
N LYS A 1017 -55.66 26.73 -7.99
CA LYS A 1017 -54.79 26.82 -6.81
C LYS A 1017 -55.59 26.79 -5.50
N ASP A 1018 -56.68 27.55 -5.40
CA ASP A 1018 -57.54 27.59 -4.21
C ASP A 1018 -58.23 26.23 -3.95
N ALA A 1019 -58.53 25.48 -5.02
CA ALA A 1019 -58.99 24.09 -4.92
C ALA A 1019 -57.94 23.12 -4.36
N GLY A 1020 -56.68 23.55 -4.20
CA GLY A 1020 -55.61 22.80 -3.56
C GLY A 1020 -54.68 22.07 -4.52
N VAL A 1021 -54.57 22.50 -5.79
CA VAL A 1021 -53.55 22.00 -6.72
C VAL A 1021 -52.19 22.61 -6.36
N GLU A 1022 -51.23 21.76 -6.01
CA GLU A 1022 -49.91 22.17 -5.52
C GLU A 1022 -48.90 22.47 -6.65
N ARG A 1023 -49.34 22.52 -7.92
CA ARG A 1023 -48.49 22.80 -9.10
C ARG A 1023 -48.25 24.29 -9.32
N GLY A 1024 -47.06 24.69 -9.79
CA GLY A 1024 -46.74 26.09 -10.09
C GLY A 1024 -47.74 26.76 -11.04
N GLU A 1025 -47.98 28.07 -10.86
CA GLU A 1025 -49.01 28.84 -11.60
C GLU A 1025 -48.81 28.76 -13.12
N ASN A 1026 -47.58 28.88 -13.60
CA ASN A 1026 -47.24 28.74 -15.02
C ASN A 1026 -47.63 27.37 -15.59
N ARG A 1027 -47.46 26.29 -14.80
CA ARG A 1027 -47.78 24.92 -15.24
C ARG A 1027 -49.29 24.72 -15.36
N ILE A 1028 -50.06 25.27 -14.43
CA ILE A 1028 -51.53 25.26 -14.49
C ILE A 1028 -51.99 26.08 -15.69
N ARG A 1029 -51.45 27.28 -15.88
CA ARG A 1029 -51.74 28.16 -17.03
C ARG A 1029 -51.51 27.43 -18.35
N HIS A 1030 -50.38 26.75 -18.46
CA HIS A 1030 -49.97 26.07 -19.67
C HIS A 1030 -50.91 24.91 -20.06
N TRP A 1031 -51.57 24.25 -19.10
CA TRP A 1031 -52.61 23.24 -19.42
C TRP A 1031 -53.78 23.84 -20.20
N PHE A 1032 -54.22 25.04 -19.83
CA PHE A 1032 -55.33 25.72 -20.51
C PHE A 1032 -54.86 26.36 -21.82
N GLU A 1033 -53.68 27.00 -21.85
CA GLU A 1033 -53.10 27.53 -23.08
C GLU A 1033 -52.89 26.46 -24.14
N SER A 1034 -52.43 25.27 -23.75
CA SER A 1034 -52.23 24.14 -24.67
C SER A 1034 -53.54 23.67 -25.30
N VAL A 1035 -54.63 23.64 -24.53
CA VAL A 1035 -55.98 23.32 -25.02
C VAL A 1035 -56.50 24.41 -25.97
N LEU A 1036 -56.15 25.67 -25.74
CA LEU A 1036 -56.56 26.78 -26.62
C LEU A 1036 -55.75 26.85 -27.92
N ALA A 1037 -54.47 26.45 -27.86
CA ALA A 1037 -53.59 26.39 -29.01
C ALA A 1037 -53.86 25.16 -29.91
N ALA A 1038 -54.38 24.07 -29.35
CA ALA A 1038 -54.75 22.86 -30.10
C ALA A 1038 -56.03 23.04 -30.95
N ASP A 1039 -55.96 22.66 -32.23
CA ASP A 1039 -57.09 22.70 -33.17
C ASP A 1039 -58.09 21.54 -32.92
N ASP A 1040 -57.60 20.36 -32.52
CA ASP A 1040 -58.37 19.20 -32.02
C ASP A 1040 -57.72 18.57 -30.77
N ALA A 1041 -58.50 17.77 -30.03
CA ALA A 1041 -58.02 17.04 -28.85
C ALA A 1041 -56.79 16.17 -29.14
N LEU A 1042 -56.67 15.58 -30.32
CA LEU A 1042 -55.50 14.79 -30.71
C LEU A 1042 -54.23 15.63 -30.86
N ASP A 1043 -54.34 16.93 -31.13
CA ASP A 1043 -53.16 17.80 -31.28
C ASP A 1043 -52.42 17.97 -29.95
N LEU A 1044 -53.14 17.90 -28.83
CA LEU A 1044 -52.52 17.84 -27.50
C LEU A 1044 -51.56 16.66 -27.35
N ALA A 1045 -51.85 15.55 -28.03
CA ALA A 1045 -50.99 14.39 -28.04
C ALA A 1045 -49.93 14.50 -29.15
N ARG A 1046 -50.29 14.97 -30.35
CA ARG A 1046 -49.42 14.94 -31.54
C ARG A 1046 -48.35 16.03 -31.54
N ASP A 1047 -48.67 17.22 -31.03
CA ASP A 1047 -47.76 18.36 -30.99
C ASP A 1047 -46.97 18.38 -29.67
N PRO A 1048 -45.65 18.15 -29.70
CA PRO A 1048 -44.82 18.13 -28.49
C PRO A 1048 -44.65 19.51 -27.84
N SER A 1049 -45.04 20.61 -28.52
CA SER A 1049 -45.06 21.95 -27.93
C SER A 1049 -46.29 22.19 -27.04
N LEU A 1050 -47.27 21.28 -27.08
CA LEU A 1050 -48.49 21.36 -26.29
C LEU A 1050 -48.46 20.38 -25.11
N THR A 1051 -49.03 20.79 -23.98
CA THR A 1051 -49.14 19.95 -22.80
C THR A 1051 -50.49 19.24 -22.74
N MET A 1052 -50.47 17.89 -22.73
CA MET A 1052 -51.67 17.06 -22.61
C MET A 1052 -52.48 17.25 -21.31
N GLY A 1053 -51.87 17.74 -20.22
CA GLY A 1053 -52.53 17.98 -18.93
C GLY A 1053 -51.74 17.45 -17.72
N PRO A 1054 -52.37 17.38 -16.53
CA PRO A 1054 -51.74 16.97 -15.28
C PRO A 1054 -51.29 15.51 -15.29
N ARG A 1055 -50.23 15.20 -14.55
CA ARG A 1055 -49.75 13.81 -14.40
C ARG A 1055 -50.42 13.04 -13.28
N ASP A 1056 -51.16 13.73 -12.41
CA ASP A 1056 -51.87 13.17 -11.28
C ASP A 1056 -53.39 13.26 -11.49
N VAL A 1057 -54.08 12.15 -11.19
CA VAL A 1057 -55.55 12.09 -11.16
C VAL A 1057 -56.15 13.09 -10.18
N ARG A 1058 -55.45 13.35 -9.06
CA ARG A 1058 -55.90 14.32 -8.06
C ARG A 1058 -55.98 15.72 -8.67
N ASP A 1059 -54.97 16.14 -9.42
CA ASP A 1059 -54.97 17.46 -10.09
C ASP A 1059 -56.14 17.58 -11.08
N ILE A 1060 -56.42 16.53 -11.87
CA ILE A 1060 -57.58 16.48 -12.79
C ILE A 1060 -58.89 16.62 -12.01
N GLN A 1061 -59.03 15.91 -10.89
CA GLN A 1061 -60.22 15.96 -10.04
C GLN A 1061 -60.36 17.29 -9.30
N LEU A 1062 -59.27 17.94 -8.92
CA LEU A 1062 -59.28 19.25 -8.28
C LEU A 1062 -59.64 20.35 -9.28
N VAL A 1063 -59.13 20.28 -10.52
CA VAL A 1063 -59.61 21.14 -11.63
C VAL A 1063 -61.10 20.92 -11.86
N GLY A 1064 -61.55 19.66 -11.89
CA GLY A 1064 -62.96 19.32 -11.99
C GLY A 1064 -63.81 19.89 -10.84
N SER A 1065 -63.28 19.87 -9.62
CA SER A 1065 -63.97 20.38 -8.43
C SER A 1065 -63.99 21.91 -8.38
N ALA A 1066 -62.94 22.58 -8.88
CA ALA A 1066 -62.85 24.03 -8.92
C ALA A 1066 -63.94 24.67 -9.80
N PHE A 1067 -64.39 23.97 -10.85
CA PHE A 1067 -65.37 24.46 -11.83
C PHE A 1067 -66.63 23.60 -11.95
N ASP A 1068 -66.94 22.80 -10.93
CA ASP A 1068 -68.13 21.93 -10.89
C ASP A 1068 -68.31 21.04 -12.14
N ARG A 1069 -67.22 20.45 -12.65
CA ARG A 1069 -67.19 19.55 -13.82
C ARG A 1069 -67.23 18.08 -13.40
N PRO A 1070 -68.41 17.42 -13.38
CA PRO A 1070 -68.52 16.00 -13.02
C PRO A 1070 -67.79 15.05 -13.99
N GLU A 1071 -67.43 15.53 -15.18
CA GLU A 1071 -66.64 14.83 -16.18
C GLU A 1071 -65.19 14.60 -15.71
N LEU A 1072 -64.65 15.49 -14.86
CA LEU A 1072 -63.28 15.42 -14.37
C LEU A 1072 -63.16 14.95 -12.92
N THR A 1073 -64.28 14.69 -12.23
CA THR A 1073 -64.28 14.25 -10.82
C THR A 1073 -64.60 12.76 -10.67
N GLY A 1074 -64.25 12.17 -9.51
CA GLY A 1074 -64.55 10.78 -9.16
C GLY A 1074 -64.01 9.76 -10.17
N GLU A 1075 -64.80 8.72 -10.46
CA GLU A 1075 -64.43 7.65 -11.41
C GLU A 1075 -64.21 8.17 -12.84
N ARG A 1076 -64.86 9.27 -13.25
CA ARG A 1076 -64.70 9.84 -14.59
C ARG A 1076 -63.37 10.58 -14.73
N GLY A 1077 -62.97 11.34 -13.71
CA GLY A 1077 -61.63 11.93 -13.64
C GLY A 1077 -60.51 10.88 -13.71
N ALA A 1078 -60.72 9.71 -13.08
CA ALA A 1078 -59.77 8.60 -13.16
C ALA A 1078 -59.71 7.95 -14.55
N LEU A 1079 -60.82 7.95 -15.30
CA LEU A 1079 -60.82 7.49 -16.71
C LEU A 1079 -60.09 8.48 -17.62
N VAL A 1080 -60.24 9.79 -17.36
CA VAL A 1080 -59.48 10.83 -18.06
C VAL A 1080 -57.98 10.68 -17.79
N ASP A 1081 -57.57 10.57 -16.53
CA ASP A 1081 -56.18 10.29 -16.14
C ASP A 1081 -55.64 9.02 -16.84
N LYS A 1082 -56.41 7.93 -16.82
CA LYS A 1082 -56.05 6.69 -17.52
C LYS A 1082 -55.82 6.92 -19.01
N GLY A 1083 -56.70 7.65 -19.68
CA GLY A 1083 -56.56 8.00 -21.10
C GLY A 1083 -55.29 8.82 -21.36
N LEU A 1084 -55.07 9.88 -20.58
CA LEU A 1084 -53.88 10.73 -20.70
C LEU A 1084 -52.58 9.96 -20.41
N ARG A 1085 -52.58 9.04 -19.43
CA ARG A 1085 -51.43 8.17 -19.13
C ARG A 1085 -51.18 7.13 -20.21
N GLN A 1086 -52.22 6.54 -20.79
CA GLN A 1086 -52.07 5.59 -21.89
C GLN A 1086 -51.47 6.27 -23.13
N ILE A 1087 -51.87 7.51 -23.43
CA ILE A 1087 -51.28 8.29 -24.53
C ILE A 1087 -49.84 8.67 -24.20
N ARG A 1088 -49.53 9.10 -22.96
CA ARG A 1088 -48.15 9.39 -22.54
C ARG A 1088 -47.23 8.17 -22.53
N GLY A 1089 -47.73 7.02 -22.06
CA GLY A 1089 -47.00 5.76 -22.08
C GLY A 1089 -46.73 5.27 -23.50
N ALA A 1090 -47.72 5.40 -24.38
CA ALA A 1090 -47.57 5.17 -25.81
C ALA A 1090 -46.51 6.10 -26.41
N HIS A 1091 -46.53 7.40 -26.10
CA HIS A 1091 -45.52 8.36 -26.58
C HIS A 1091 -44.08 8.05 -26.15
N ILE A 1092 -43.89 7.55 -24.93
CA ILE A 1092 -42.57 7.17 -24.40
C ILE A 1092 -42.06 5.88 -25.06
N SER A 1093 -42.90 4.85 -25.21
CA SER A 1093 -42.52 3.61 -25.91
C SER A 1093 -42.34 3.85 -27.42
N GLN A 1094 -43.20 4.63 -28.04
CA GLN A 1094 -43.20 4.95 -29.48
C GLN A 1094 -42.07 5.91 -29.85
N GLY A 1095 -41.69 6.83 -28.95
CA GLY A 1095 -40.48 7.65 -29.05
C GLY A 1095 -39.21 6.81 -29.20
N ARG A 1096 -39.11 5.69 -28.49
CA ARG A 1096 -38.00 4.75 -28.61
C ARG A 1096 -38.11 3.90 -29.88
N GLU A 1097 -39.31 3.47 -30.26
CA GLU A 1097 -39.53 2.63 -31.44
C GLU A 1097 -39.27 3.36 -32.76
N ILE A 1098 -39.74 4.61 -32.92
CA ILE A 1098 -39.45 5.39 -34.12
C ILE A 1098 -37.95 5.72 -34.21
N ARG A 1099 -37.32 6.06 -33.09
CA ARG A 1099 -35.86 6.30 -33.02
C ARG A 1099 -35.08 5.04 -33.38
N SER A 1100 -35.54 3.87 -32.92
CA SER A 1100 -35.00 2.57 -33.32
C SER A 1100 -35.21 2.30 -34.80
N SER A 1101 -36.38 2.62 -35.36
CA SER A 1101 -36.65 2.50 -36.80
C SER A 1101 -35.73 3.37 -37.62
N VAL A 1102 -35.60 4.65 -37.27
CA VAL A 1102 -34.70 5.61 -37.95
C VAL A 1102 -33.25 5.14 -37.90
N ALA A 1103 -32.76 4.67 -36.74
CA ALA A 1103 -31.41 4.12 -36.60
C ALA A 1103 -31.22 2.84 -37.45
N LYS A 1104 -32.23 1.95 -37.47
CA LYS A 1104 -32.22 0.73 -38.29
C LYS A 1104 -32.25 1.04 -39.79
N ASP A 1105 -33.04 2.00 -40.22
CA ASP A 1105 -33.14 2.39 -41.62
C ASP A 1105 -31.83 3.01 -42.11
N LEU A 1106 -31.20 3.87 -41.30
CA LEU A 1106 -29.87 4.41 -41.58
C LEU A 1106 -28.79 3.32 -41.64
N ALA A 1107 -28.80 2.35 -40.72
CA ALA A 1107 -27.85 1.24 -40.70
C ALA A 1107 -28.07 0.24 -41.85
N ARG A 1108 -29.32 0.01 -42.26
CA ARG A 1108 -29.70 -0.92 -43.35
C ARG A 1108 -29.35 -0.36 -44.73
N GLY A 1109 -29.34 0.96 -44.86
CA GLY A 1109 -29.17 1.66 -46.13
C GLY A 1109 -30.39 1.53 -47.06
N GLY A 1110 -30.38 2.26 -48.18
CA GLY A 1110 -31.47 2.29 -49.16
C GLY A 1110 -32.16 3.65 -49.28
N PRO A 1111 -33.31 3.74 -49.98
CA PRO A 1111 -33.96 5.01 -50.30
C PRO A 1111 -34.35 5.84 -49.09
N GLU A 1112 -34.77 5.20 -47.99
CA GLU A 1112 -35.16 5.90 -46.75
C GLU A 1112 -33.94 6.43 -45.99
N ALA A 1113 -32.85 5.66 -45.95
CA ALA A 1113 -31.57 6.13 -45.42
C ALA A 1113 -31.01 7.31 -46.24
N GLU A 1114 -31.13 7.25 -47.57
CA GLU A 1114 -30.73 8.35 -48.46
C GLU A 1114 -31.58 9.61 -48.22
N ARG A 1115 -32.90 9.45 -47.98
CA ARG A 1115 -33.80 10.55 -47.60
C ARG A 1115 -33.39 11.17 -46.27
N LEU A 1116 -33.22 10.35 -45.22
CA LEU A 1116 -32.78 10.78 -43.88
C LEU A 1116 -31.43 11.50 -43.93
N LEU A 1117 -30.43 10.92 -44.62
CA LEU A 1117 -29.11 11.53 -44.75
C LEU A 1117 -29.14 12.83 -45.55
N SER A 1118 -29.95 12.93 -46.61
CA SER A 1118 -30.05 14.13 -47.44
C SER A 1118 -30.72 15.33 -46.74
N GLN A 1119 -31.48 15.07 -45.68
CA GLN A 1119 -32.16 16.06 -44.85
C GLN A 1119 -31.65 16.05 -43.41
N SER A 1120 -30.37 15.67 -43.25
CA SER A 1120 -29.66 15.74 -41.98
C SER A 1120 -28.40 16.57 -42.12
N SER A 1121 -28.00 17.22 -41.04
CA SER A 1121 -26.72 17.91 -40.92
C SER A 1121 -25.79 17.11 -40.00
N ARG A 1122 -24.50 17.03 -40.37
CA ARG A 1122 -23.49 16.28 -39.62
C ARG A 1122 -22.60 17.25 -38.87
N HIS A 1123 -22.48 17.04 -37.56
CA HIS A 1123 -21.67 17.89 -36.70
C HIS A 1123 -20.68 17.05 -35.91
N GLU A 1124 -19.44 17.51 -35.81
CA GLU A 1124 -18.43 16.90 -34.94
C GLU A 1124 -18.40 17.65 -33.61
N VAL A 1125 -18.54 16.94 -32.50
CA VAL A 1125 -18.56 17.52 -31.15
C VAL A 1125 -17.15 17.95 -30.73
N LYS A 1126 -16.97 19.19 -30.29
CA LYS A 1126 -15.69 19.76 -29.84
C LYS A 1126 -15.58 19.86 -28.32
N SER A 1127 -16.67 20.21 -27.65
CA SER A 1127 -16.76 20.30 -26.20
C SER A 1127 -18.22 20.21 -25.77
N ILE A 1128 -18.45 19.76 -24.55
CA ILE A 1128 -19.77 19.64 -23.92
C ILE A 1128 -19.63 20.23 -22.53
N GLU A 1129 -20.49 21.19 -22.19
CA GLU A 1129 -20.56 21.82 -20.88
C GLU A 1129 -21.97 21.64 -20.32
N ASP A 1130 -22.07 21.24 -19.05
CA ASP A 1130 -23.31 21.36 -18.29
C ASP A 1130 -23.51 22.84 -17.92
N VAL A 1131 -24.62 23.42 -18.35
CA VAL A 1131 -24.98 24.84 -18.20
C VAL A 1131 -26.26 25.02 -17.39
N THR A 1132 -26.67 24.01 -16.62
CA THR A 1132 -27.89 24.02 -15.80
C THR A 1132 -28.01 25.25 -14.90
N ASP A 1133 -26.87 25.77 -14.41
CA ASP A 1133 -26.80 26.93 -13.52
C ASP A 1133 -26.46 28.27 -14.23
N LEU A 1134 -26.45 28.32 -15.57
CA LEU A 1134 -25.91 29.46 -16.32
C LEU A 1134 -26.95 30.32 -17.08
N ASP A 1135 -28.21 29.90 -17.17
CA ASP A 1135 -29.26 30.63 -17.91
C ASP A 1135 -30.34 31.31 -17.04
N ASP A 1136 -30.16 31.40 -15.71
CA ASP A 1136 -30.92 32.32 -14.83
C ASP A 1136 -30.06 32.93 -13.70
#